data_AF-A0A235BYT3-F1
#
_entry.id   AF-A0A235BYT3-F1
#
_cell.length_a   1.000
_cell.length_b   1.000
_cell.length_c   1.000
_cell.angle_alpha   90.00
_cell.angle_beta   90.00
_cell.angle_gamma   90.00
#
_symmetry.space_group_name_H-M   'P 1'
#
loop_
_entity.id
_entity.type
_entity.pdbx_description
1 polymer ?
#
loop_
_entity_poly.entity_id
_entity_poly.type
_entity_poly.pdbx_seq_one_letter_code
_entity_poly.pdbx_strand_id
1 'polypeptide(L)'
;MGIRNKIIVIDPGHGGCQEGAVGPKGLKEKDVNLRVALHLRELLKKERAEVILTREKDEKVSLDERVEISKDANANLFLSIHHNANAQLDRSINRTEIYYPWEGESPSLDFANILFHYFTRYFKLLTLPPLPAKYRVLRGNVEPSVLGESCYISNPAAEEKLGDEEYNRLEATVYFKGILEYFEREVPKVKKFEFSHNTILASFQDIDPSTIKLLVDDKEIPYAYDNEYNVLTAYFGGSNGIHIASVSARNKRGNITQPRTIEFSIDNPPEGIFIHFYPASFPKRGAMPVSLRVDVVDASGNPVCDNKLVKFETSGGSLSFDFRLTKGGEATNYLFLKGKKRTVNLVVSCEKVKKEREINVKTTEKSLLTGIVYHENKPVDEALIETKESTTVTDKEGRYYLFTESGRTTLTVPKRGFYETKRKCDIPDGTSINLDIELKHIYNGLLFGKKIIIDPADASSLTLDVVRHIRDFLYKSGADCLLTRGDVHEKVGEVERTRFVTSQNPDRLISVSHYNEYQKDGCRCYYYYTDRESKKFASIIQKYIVNYGGRPDLGVGECSSYMIIHPHCKRTLVVPGNLSDAKFRERLGSYPYRIKEAYLIFCGILEDMGLQPKMMGSLKGKIKDENNRPIGNVSVFVSNGQRLITEEDGKFHFLYLDPGDTKVLFSKDGKTTERDVTIKSGETHNMEAIL
;
A
#
# COMPACT_ATOMS: atom_id res chain seq x y z
N MET A 1 -43.32 -8.67 16.24
CA MET A 1 -41.88 -8.55 16.49
C MET A 1 -41.15 -8.60 15.16
N GLY A 2 -40.11 -7.76 14.99
CA GLY A 2 -39.35 -7.62 13.73
C GLY A 2 -38.61 -8.88 13.28
N ILE A 3 -38.46 -9.86 14.18
CA ILE A 3 -37.79 -11.15 13.94
C ILE A 3 -38.68 -12.23 13.31
N ARG A 4 -40.02 -12.05 13.33
CA ARG A 4 -40.95 -13.05 12.79
C ARG A 4 -40.72 -13.28 11.30
N ASN A 5 -40.66 -14.54 10.89
CA ASN A 5 -40.37 -14.98 9.51
C ASN A 5 -39.00 -14.51 8.98
N LYS A 6 -38.06 -14.11 9.85
CA LYS A 6 -36.68 -13.90 9.45
C LYS A 6 -35.96 -15.23 9.39
N ILE A 7 -35.17 -15.43 8.34
CA ILE A 7 -34.32 -16.60 8.17
C ILE A 7 -32.98 -16.30 8.82
N ILE A 8 -32.62 -17.06 9.85
CA ILE A 8 -31.39 -16.89 10.61
C ILE A 8 -30.58 -18.16 10.47
N VAL A 9 -29.40 -18.03 9.88
CA VAL A 9 -28.47 -19.15 9.74
C VAL A 9 -27.51 -19.13 10.91
N ILE A 10 -27.50 -20.23 11.66
CA ILE A 10 -26.60 -20.43 12.79
C ILE A 10 -25.56 -21.47 12.39
N ASP A 11 -24.30 -21.09 12.51
CA ASP A 11 -23.17 -21.90 12.11
C ASP A 11 -22.38 -22.37 13.35
N PRO A 12 -22.69 -23.54 13.91
CA PRO A 12 -21.84 -24.13 14.93
C PRO A 12 -20.52 -24.56 14.28
N GLY A 13 -19.43 -23.85 14.64
CA GLY A 13 -18.10 -24.05 14.07
C GLY A 13 -17.61 -25.50 14.18
N HIS A 14 -16.74 -25.90 13.24
CA HIS A 14 -16.12 -27.23 13.15
C HIS A 14 -17.13 -28.39 12.97
N GLY A 15 -16.80 -29.60 13.41
CA GLY A 15 -17.67 -30.79 13.32
C GLY A 15 -17.03 -31.98 12.59
N GLY A 16 -17.50 -33.19 12.91
CA GLY A 16 -16.94 -34.44 12.43
C GLY A 16 -15.49 -34.60 12.87
N CYS A 17 -14.58 -34.79 11.91
CA CYS A 17 -13.15 -34.91 12.20
C CYS A 17 -12.48 -33.58 12.60
N GLN A 18 -13.17 -32.45 12.50
CA GLN A 18 -12.66 -31.14 12.94
C GLN A 18 -13.11 -30.93 14.39
N GLU A 19 -12.24 -31.23 15.35
CA GLU A 19 -12.57 -31.08 16.79
C GLU A 19 -12.63 -29.62 17.24
N GLY A 20 -12.02 -28.72 16.47
CA GLY A 20 -11.71 -27.36 16.90
C GLY A 20 -10.63 -27.38 17.97
N ALA A 21 -10.61 -26.36 18.82
CA ALA A 21 -9.76 -26.35 20.00
C ALA A 21 -10.19 -27.41 21.02
N VAL A 22 -9.21 -27.99 21.71
CA VAL A 22 -9.44 -28.96 22.79
C VAL A 22 -8.91 -28.36 24.09
N GLY A 23 -9.79 -28.25 25.08
CA GLY A 23 -9.45 -27.74 26.39
C GLY A 23 -8.55 -28.71 27.18
N PRO A 24 -7.89 -28.24 28.26
CA PRO A 24 -6.95 -29.04 29.03
C PRO A 24 -7.55 -30.28 29.73
N LYS A 25 -8.86 -30.34 29.95
CA LYS A 25 -9.59 -31.51 30.48
C LYS A 25 -10.24 -32.36 29.37
N GLY A 26 -10.03 -32.00 28.09
CA GLY A 26 -10.47 -32.76 26.93
C GLY A 26 -11.81 -32.32 26.32
N LEU A 27 -12.40 -31.21 26.78
CA LEU A 27 -13.61 -30.67 26.16
C LEU A 27 -13.30 -30.17 24.75
N LYS A 28 -14.12 -30.55 23.77
CA LYS A 28 -13.91 -30.17 22.36
C LYS A 28 -14.81 -29.00 21.98
N GLU A 29 -14.23 -28.02 21.30
CA GLU A 29 -14.92 -26.81 20.85
C GLU A 29 -16.16 -27.14 20.01
N LYS A 30 -16.06 -28.10 19.08
CA LYS A 30 -17.17 -28.50 18.21
C LYS A 30 -18.44 -28.91 18.97
N ASP A 31 -18.29 -29.51 20.16
CA ASP A 31 -19.39 -30.01 20.97
C ASP A 31 -20.08 -28.87 21.71
N VAL A 32 -19.28 -27.93 22.23
CA VAL A 32 -19.79 -26.70 22.85
C VAL A 32 -20.51 -25.82 21.83
N ASN A 33 -19.90 -25.59 20.66
CA ASN A 33 -20.49 -24.81 19.56
C ASN A 33 -21.88 -25.35 19.19
N LEU A 34 -22.01 -26.68 19.07
CA LEU A 34 -23.29 -27.31 18.73
C LEU A 34 -24.32 -27.16 19.85
N ARG A 35 -23.94 -27.35 21.12
CA ARG A 35 -24.86 -27.20 22.26
C ARG A 35 -25.44 -25.78 22.34
N VAL A 36 -24.59 -24.76 22.24
CA VAL A 36 -25.03 -23.35 22.23
C VAL A 36 -25.95 -23.07 21.05
N ALA A 37 -25.58 -23.53 19.84
CA ALA A 37 -26.38 -23.33 18.63
C ALA A 37 -27.78 -23.98 18.73
N LEU A 38 -27.87 -25.18 19.29
CA LEU A 38 -29.16 -25.86 19.51
C LEU A 38 -30.03 -25.10 20.52
N HIS A 39 -29.47 -24.63 21.64
CA HIS A 39 -30.22 -23.80 22.58
C HIS A 39 -30.71 -22.49 21.95
N LEU A 40 -29.86 -21.83 21.17
CA LEU A 40 -30.21 -20.60 20.46
C LEU A 40 -31.34 -20.83 19.45
N ARG A 41 -31.29 -21.94 18.69
CA ARG A 41 -32.35 -22.33 17.76
C ARG A 41 -33.70 -22.41 18.46
N GLU A 42 -33.78 -23.07 19.61
CA GLU A 42 -35.05 -23.22 20.33
C GLU A 42 -35.60 -21.88 20.85
N LEU A 43 -34.73 -20.95 21.27
CA LEU A 43 -35.13 -19.59 21.66
C LEU A 43 -35.71 -18.82 20.46
N LEU A 44 -35.01 -18.86 19.31
CA LEU A 44 -35.43 -18.14 18.11
C LEU A 44 -36.70 -18.72 17.47
N LYS A 45 -36.89 -20.05 17.49
CA LYS A 45 -38.11 -20.71 17.01
C LYS A 45 -39.36 -20.28 17.80
N LYS A 46 -39.23 -20.05 19.12
CA LYS A 46 -40.34 -19.53 19.94
C LYS A 46 -40.79 -18.14 19.49
N GLU A 47 -39.86 -17.33 18.98
CA GLU A 47 -40.15 -16.02 18.38
C GLU A 47 -40.58 -16.09 16.90
N ARG A 48 -40.85 -17.30 16.39
CA ARG A 48 -41.28 -17.56 15.01
C ARG A 48 -40.26 -17.09 13.96
N ALA A 49 -38.97 -17.11 14.30
CA ALA A 49 -37.91 -17.04 13.30
C ALA A 49 -37.77 -18.39 12.59
N GLU A 50 -37.40 -18.37 11.33
CA GLU A 50 -36.94 -19.55 10.61
C GLU A 50 -35.45 -19.71 10.88
N VAL A 51 -35.05 -20.86 11.43
CA VAL A 51 -33.67 -21.08 11.87
C VAL A 51 -33.10 -22.27 11.13
N ILE A 52 -32.01 -22.03 10.43
CA ILE A 52 -31.26 -23.04 9.68
C ILE A 52 -29.90 -23.20 10.35
N LEU A 53 -29.58 -24.42 10.76
CA LEU A 53 -28.25 -24.75 11.25
C LEU A 53 -27.40 -25.26 10.10
N THR A 54 -26.13 -24.85 10.01
CA THR A 54 -25.21 -25.43 9.02
C THR A 54 -24.93 -26.91 9.29
N ARG A 55 -25.03 -27.34 10.56
CA ARG A 55 -25.08 -28.75 11.00
C ARG A 55 -25.94 -28.89 12.25
N GLU A 56 -26.70 -29.98 12.35
CA GLU A 56 -27.53 -30.29 13.53
C GLU A 56 -26.93 -31.38 14.43
N LYS A 57 -25.89 -32.06 13.94
CA LYS A 57 -25.18 -33.15 14.63
C LYS A 57 -23.67 -33.00 14.45
N ASP A 58 -22.92 -33.95 14.99
CA ASP A 58 -21.46 -33.99 14.82
C ASP A 58 -21.10 -34.49 13.42
N GLU A 59 -21.09 -33.58 12.45
CA GLU A 59 -20.73 -33.85 11.07
C GLU A 59 -19.84 -32.75 10.50
N LYS A 60 -19.04 -33.10 9.50
CA LYS A 60 -18.15 -32.15 8.83
C LYS A 60 -18.94 -31.37 7.78
N VAL A 61 -18.88 -30.05 7.86
CA VAL A 61 -19.42 -29.12 6.85
C VAL A 61 -18.31 -28.16 6.44
N SER A 62 -18.05 -28.05 5.14
CA SER A 62 -16.94 -27.22 4.65
C SER A 62 -17.21 -25.72 4.84
N LEU A 63 -16.17 -24.87 4.80
CA LEU A 63 -16.37 -23.41 4.94
C LEU A 63 -17.17 -22.80 3.78
N ASP A 64 -17.05 -23.37 2.57
CA ASP A 64 -17.80 -22.92 1.38
C ASP A 64 -19.26 -23.34 1.48
N GLU A 65 -19.51 -24.59 1.85
CA GLU A 65 -20.86 -25.14 2.05
C GLU A 65 -21.65 -24.37 3.12
N ARG A 66 -21.01 -23.96 4.23
CA ARG A 66 -21.63 -23.08 5.25
C ARG A 66 -22.13 -21.77 4.66
N VAL A 67 -21.38 -21.20 3.71
CA VAL A 67 -21.75 -19.96 3.01
C VAL A 67 -22.86 -20.22 1.99
N GLU A 68 -22.78 -21.33 1.25
CA GLU A 68 -23.79 -21.73 0.28
C GLU A 68 -25.16 -21.96 0.93
N ILE A 69 -25.20 -22.67 2.06
CA ILE A 69 -26.43 -22.85 2.87
C ILE A 69 -27.10 -21.51 3.17
N SER A 70 -26.30 -20.50 3.54
CA SER A 70 -26.82 -19.18 3.91
C SER A 70 -27.36 -18.39 2.72
N LYS A 71 -26.64 -18.45 1.58
CA LYS A 71 -27.07 -17.82 0.32
C LYS A 71 -28.32 -18.45 -0.25
N ASP A 72 -28.35 -19.78 -0.32
CA ASP A 72 -29.47 -20.54 -0.87
C ASP A 72 -30.74 -20.32 -0.05
N ALA A 73 -30.60 -20.18 1.26
CA ALA A 73 -31.67 -19.84 2.17
C ALA A 73 -32.13 -18.37 2.07
N ASN A 74 -31.41 -17.49 1.35
CA ASN A 74 -31.60 -16.05 1.37
C ASN A 74 -31.68 -15.51 2.81
N ALA A 75 -30.69 -15.87 3.62
CA ALA A 75 -30.67 -15.54 5.03
C ALA A 75 -30.85 -14.03 5.28
N ASN A 76 -31.37 -13.69 6.45
CA ASN A 76 -31.41 -12.31 6.92
C ASN A 76 -30.26 -12.00 7.88
N LEU A 77 -29.64 -13.04 8.44
CA LEU A 77 -28.51 -12.96 9.36
C LEU A 77 -27.75 -14.29 9.37
N PHE A 78 -26.44 -14.22 9.33
CA PHE A 78 -25.55 -15.36 9.56
C PHE A 78 -24.77 -15.16 10.87
N LEU A 79 -24.84 -16.13 11.79
CA LEU A 79 -24.09 -16.11 13.04
C LEU A 79 -23.28 -17.40 13.19
N SER A 80 -21.95 -17.28 13.21
CA SER A 80 -21.05 -18.38 13.52
C SER A 80 -20.69 -18.37 15.00
N ILE A 81 -20.73 -19.54 15.64
CA ILE A 81 -20.49 -19.72 17.07
C ILE A 81 -19.22 -20.55 17.25
N HIS A 82 -18.25 -19.99 17.97
CA HIS A 82 -16.95 -20.56 18.23
C HIS A 82 -16.49 -20.31 19.68
N HIS A 83 -15.48 -21.06 20.12
CA HIS A 83 -14.79 -20.82 21.38
C HIS A 83 -13.27 -20.88 21.18
N ASN A 84 -12.60 -19.81 21.57
CA ASN A 84 -11.25 -19.49 21.15
C ASN A 84 -10.21 -20.37 21.84
N ALA A 85 -8.98 -20.35 21.36
CA ALA A 85 -7.84 -20.89 22.07
C ALA A 85 -6.59 -20.04 21.86
N ASN A 86 -5.79 -19.92 22.91
CA ASN A 86 -4.52 -19.22 22.78
C ASN A 86 -3.50 -20.10 22.04
N ALA A 87 -3.10 -19.68 20.84
CA ALA A 87 -2.14 -20.40 20.01
C ALA A 87 -0.74 -20.55 20.64
N GLN A 88 -0.38 -19.69 21.61
CA GLN A 88 0.88 -19.78 22.36
C GLN A 88 0.75 -20.64 23.63
N LEU A 89 -0.41 -21.28 23.83
CA LEU A 89 -0.74 -22.09 25.00
C LEU A 89 -0.68 -21.34 26.34
N ASP A 90 -0.75 -20.01 26.32
CA ASP A 90 -0.96 -19.24 27.54
C ASP A 90 -2.40 -19.44 28.02
N ARG A 91 -2.53 -20.30 29.02
CA ARG A 91 -3.80 -20.71 29.62
C ARG A 91 -4.42 -19.63 30.52
N SER A 92 -3.70 -18.55 30.83
CA SER A 92 -4.24 -17.45 31.63
C SER A 92 -5.20 -16.55 30.84
N ILE A 93 -5.07 -16.56 29.51
CA ILE A 93 -5.87 -15.70 28.63
C ILE A 93 -7.30 -16.20 28.53
N ASN A 94 -8.25 -15.30 28.82
CA ASN A 94 -9.68 -15.52 28.58
C ASN A 94 -10.41 -14.19 28.37
N ARG A 95 -11.19 -14.11 27.29
CA ARG A 95 -12.00 -12.94 26.91
C ARG A 95 -12.98 -13.30 25.80
N THR A 96 -14.01 -12.48 25.62
CA THR A 96 -14.94 -12.55 24.49
C THR A 96 -14.41 -11.72 23.32
N GLU A 97 -14.47 -12.28 22.11
CA GLU A 97 -14.12 -11.61 20.87
C GLU A 97 -15.26 -11.78 19.86
N ILE A 98 -15.62 -10.71 19.17
CA ILE A 98 -16.72 -10.70 18.20
C ILE A 98 -16.15 -10.21 16.90
N TYR A 99 -16.32 -11.00 15.85
CA TYR A 99 -15.74 -10.77 14.55
C TYR A 99 -16.80 -10.46 13.51
N TYR A 100 -16.55 -9.45 12.68
CA TYR A 100 -17.39 -9.10 11.52
C TYR A 100 -16.53 -9.06 10.24
N PRO A 101 -17.12 -9.10 9.03
CA PRO A 101 -16.38 -8.95 7.79
C PRO A 101 -15.48 -7.73 7.80
N TRP A 102 -14.38 -7.79 7.06
CA TRP A 102 -13.49 -6.66 6.91
C TRP A 102 -14.12 -5.58 6.00
N GLU A 103 -15.01 -4.79 6.57
CA GLU A 103 -15.75 -3.71 5.91
C GLU A 103 -15.84 -2.47 6.81
N GLY A 104 -16.29 -1.34 6.26
CA GLY A 104 -16.50 -0.09 6.99
C GLY A 104 -17.75 -0.15 7.89
N GLU A 105 -18.50 0.95 7.96
CA GLU A 105 -19.83 0.90 8.58
C GLU A 105 -20.73 -0.06 7.79
N SER A 106 -21.30 -1.04 8.48
CA SER A 106 -22.08 -2.09 7.84
C SER A 106 -23.14 -2.69 8.77
N PRO A 107 -24.13 -3.40 8.20
CA PRO A 107 -25.10 -4.15 8.98
C PRO A 107 -24.44 -5.20 9.91
N SER A 108 -23.33 -5.80 9.48
CA SER A 108 -22.56 -6.76 10.28
C SER A 108 -21.91 -6.10 11.50
N LEU A 109 -21.32 -4.91 11.33
CA LEU A 109 -20.73 -4.15 12.43
C LEU A 109 -21.80 -3.68 13.42
N ASP A 110 -22.97 -3.26 12.95
CA ASP A 110 -24.09 -2.89 13.82
C ASP A 110 -24.52 -4.08 14.68
N PHE A 111 -24.70 -5.25 14.08
CA PHE A 111 -25.03 -6.47 14.83
C PHE A 111 -23.91 -6.87 15.80
N ALA A 112 -22.65 -6.78 15.38
CA ALA A 112 -21.51 -7.07 16.24
C ALA A 112 -21.43 -6.11 17.45
N ASN A 113 -21.75 -4.83 17.28
CA ASN A 113 -21.81 -3.85 18.37
C ASN A 113 -22.96 -4.14 19.34
N ILE A 114 -24.11 -4.61 18.84
CA ILE A 114 -25.21 -5.07 19.69
C ILE A 114 -24.77 -6.28 20.51
N LEU A 115 -24.13 -7.27 19.88
CA LEU A 115 -23.59 -8.42 20.61
C LEU A 115 -22.53 -7.99 21.63
N PHE A 116 -21.63 -7.07 21.28
CA PHE A 116 -20.65 -6.51 22.21
C PHE A 116 -21.32 -5.93 23.46
N HIS A 117 -22.41 -5.18 23.31
CA HIS A 117 -23.19 -4.66 24.43
C HIS A 117 -23.74 -5.79 25.32
N TYR A 118 -24.39 -6.79 24.73
CA TYR A 118 -25.00 -7.89 25.49
C TYR A 118 -23.96 -8.79 26.16
N PHE A 119 -22.86 -9.13 25.48
CA PHE A 119 -21.77 -9.93 26.08
C PHE A 119 -21.12 -9.20 27.26
N THR A 120 -20.80 -7.91 27.09
CA THR A 120 -20.24 -7.07 28.16
C THR A 120 -21.16 -7.03 29.38
N ARG A 121 -22.48 -6.92 29.15
CA ARG A 121 -23.46 -6.76 30.23
C ARG A 121 -23.79 -8.07 30.95
N TYR A 122 -23.89 -9.18 30.25
CA TYR A 122 -24.49 -10.40 30.79
C TYR A 122 -23.51 -11.57 30.93
N PHE A 123 -22.44 -11.63 30.14
CA PHE A 123 -21.54 -12.78 30.11
C PHE A 123 -20.40 -12.71 31.16
N LYS A 124 -20.27 -11.57 31.86
CA LYS A 124 -19.32 -11.35 32.98
C LYS A 124 -17.87 -11.74 32.66
N LEU A 125 -17.47 -11.55 31.41
CA LEU A 125 -16.11 -11.76 30.91
C LEU A 125 -15.66 -10.48 30.19
N LEU A 126 -14.36 -10.18 30.21
CA LEU A 126 -13.81 -9.09 29.40
C LEU A 126 -14.21 -9.30 27.94
N THR A 127 -14.91 -8.33 27.35
CA THR A 127 -15.31 -8.36 25.95
C THR A 127 -14.52 -7.29 25.21
N LEU A 128 -13.87 -7.65 24.11
CA LEU A 128 -13.20 -6.66 23.25
C LEU A 128 -14.20 -5.99 22.31
N PRO A 129 -14.00 -4.71 21.92
CA PRO A 129 -14.77 -4.10 20.85
C PRO A 129 -14.72 -4.95 19.57
N PRO A 130 -15.78 -4.94 18.73
CA PRO A 130 -15.82 -5.78 17.53
C PRO A 130 -14.59 -5.66 16.64
N LEU A 131 -14.10 -6.82 16.17
CA LEU A 131 -12.87 -6.99 15.44
C LEU A 131 -13.16 -7.32 13.97
N PRO A 132 -12.62 -6.58 12.99
CA PRO A 132 -12.80 -6.95 11.59
C PRO A 132 -11.96 -8.20 11.28
N ALA A 133 -12.52 -9.14 10.55
CA ALA A 133 -11.87 -10.40 10.21
C ALA A 133 -12.14 -10.83 8.77
N LYS A 134 -11.28 -11.75 8.31
CA LYS A 134 -11.29 -12.30 6.95
C LYS A 134 -11.64 -13.79 6.95
N TYR A 135 -12.36 -14.25 7.96
CA TYR A 135 -12.88 -15.61 7.98
C TYR A 135 -13.75 -15.86 6.74
N ARG A 136 -13.60 -17.05 6.14
CA ARG A 136 -14.28 -17.41 4.89
C ARG A 136 -15.81 -17.30 5.02
N VAL A 137 -16.33 -17.72 6.17
CA VAL A 137 -17.76 -17.68 6.49
C VAL A 137 -18.29 -16.25 6.66
N LEU A 138 -17.45 -15.29 7.07
CA LEU A 138 -17.85 -13.89 7.15
C LEU A 138 -17.82 -13.21 5.78
N ARG A 139 -16.67 -13.28 5.09
CA ARG A 139 -16.50 -12.65 3.77
C ARG A 139 -17.38 -13.27 2.67
N GLY A 140 -17.86 -14.49 2.91
CA GLY A 140 -18.63 -15.25 1.94
C GLY A 140 -20.09 -14.85 1.85
N ASN A 141 -20.67 -14.38 2.96
CA ASN A 141 -22.06 -14.00 3.08
C ASN A 141 -22.26 -12.57 2.55
N VAL A 142 -23.38 -12.35 1.85
CA VAL A 142 -23.81 -11.03 1.36
C VAL A 142 -24.68 -10.33 2.42
N GLU A 143 -25.28 -11.15 3.28
CA GLU A 143 -26.12 -10.84 4.41
C GLU A 143 -25.25 -10.44 5.61
N PRO A 144 -25.81 -9.72 6.60
CA PRO A 144 -25.08 -9.40 7.83
C PRO A 144 -24.51 -10.68 8.44
N SER A 145 -23.20 -10.71 8.72
CA SER A 145 -22.54 -11.90 9.24
C SER A 145 -21.62 -11.58 10.41
N VAL A 146 -21.69 -12.39 11.47
CA VAL A 146 -20.83 -12.24 12.65
C VAL A 146 -20.35 -13.60 13.14
N LEU A 147 -19.14 -13.66 13.66
CA LEU A 147 -18.57 -14.82 14.34
C LEU A 147 -18.28 -14.44 15.78
N GLY A 148 -18.87 -15.14 16.73
CA GLY A 148 -18.64 -14.93 18.15
C GLY A 148 -17.69 -15.98 18.71
N GLU A 149 -16.65 -15.52 19.39
CA GLU A 149 -15.74 -16.31 20.22
C GLU A 149 -16.03 -15.96 21.68
N SER A 150 -16.93 -16.71 22.33
CA SER A 150 -17.51 -16.28 23.61
C SER A 150 -16.49 -16.28 24.76
N CYS A 151 -15.54 -17.21 24.74
CA CYS A 151 -14.44 -17.32 25.70
C CYS A 151 -13.32 -18.21 25.13
N TYR A 152 -12.24 -18.41 25.89
CA TYR A 152 -11.11 -19.23 25.49
C TYR A 152 -11.17 -20.62 26.14
N ILE A 153 -11.49 -21.68 25.37
CA ILE A 153 -11.54 -23.06 25.87
C ILE A 153 -10.18 -23.57 26.37
N SER A 154 -9.08 -22.95 25.95
CA SER A 154 -7.74 -23.21 26.47
C SER A 154 -7.54 -22.76 27.93
N ASN A 155 -8.41 -21.89 28.46
CA ASN A 155 -8.40 -21.47 29.85
C ASN A 155 -9.14 -22.50 30.73
N PRO A 156 -8.50 -23.09 31.75
CA PRO A 156 -9.11 -24.16 32.56
C PRO A 156 -10.42 -23.77 33.26
N ALA A 157 -10.53 -22.52 33.72
CA ALA A 157 -11.74 -22.03 34.39
C ALA A 157 -12.88 -21.76 33.39
N ALA A 158 -12.54 -21.37 32.16
CA ALA A 158 -13.51 -21.27 31.07
C ALA A 158 -13.99 -22.65 30.63
N GLU A 159 -13.07 -23.61 30.41
CA GLU A 159 -13.42 -24.98 30.04
C GLU A 159 -14.39 -25.62 31.03
N GLU A 160 -14.15 -25.43 32.33
CA GLU A 160 -15.04 -25.94 33.38
C GLU A 160 -16.46 -25.37 33.27
N LYS A 161 -16.58 -24.05 33.03
CA LYS A 161 -17.88 -23.41 32.79
C LYS A 161 -18.52 -23.87 31.48
N LEU A 162 -17.74 -24.07 30.43
CA LEU A 162 -18.25 -24.57 29.15
C LEU A 162 -18.79 -26.00 29.26
N GLY A 163 -18.35 -26.77 30.26
CA GLY A 163 -18.95 -28.07 30.60
C GLY A 163 -20.39 -27.97 31.12
N ASP A 164 -20.75 -26.84 31.74
CA ASP A 164 -22.06 -26.59 32.35
C ASP A 164 -23.12 -26.16 31.30
N GLU A 165 -24.25 -26.86 31.30
CA GLU A 165 -25.38 -26.59 30.40
C GLU A 165 -25.99 -25.20 30.64
N GLU A 166 -26.07 -24.73 31.89
CA GLU A 166 -26.63 -23.41 32.20
C GLU A 166 -25.75 -22.28 31.67
N TYR A 167 -24.43 -22.48 31.63
CA TYR A 167 -23.51 -21.53 31.01
C TYR A 167 -23.71 -21.45 29.49
N ASN A 168 -23.91 -22.60 28.82
CA ASN A 168 -24.21 -22.64 27.38
C ASN A 168 -25.59 -22.01 27.07
N ARG A 169 -26.59 -22.21 27.94
CA ARG A 169 -27.91 -21.55 27.84
C ARG A 169 -27.82 -20.04 28.05
N LEU A 170 -26.95 -19.58 28.96
CA LEU A 170 -26.66 -18.16 29.15
C LEU A 170 -26.07 -17.56 27.87
N GLU A 171 -25.07 -18.22 27.27
CA GLU A 171 -24.47 -17.77 26.00
C GLU A 171 -25.52 -17.67 24.87
N ALA A 172 -26.31 -18.73 24.69
CA ALA A 172 -27.40 -18.73 23.72
C ALA A 172 -28.41 -17.59 23.98
N THR A 173 -28.69 -17.28 25.25
CA THR A 173 -29.58 -16.16 25.62
C THR A 173 -28.97 -14.80 25.28
N VAL A 174 -27.65 -14.65 25.39
CA VAL A 174 -26.93 -13.42 25.01
C VAL A 174 -27.03 -13.20 23.50
N TYR A 175 -26.76 -14.23 22.68
CA TYR A 175 -26.96 -14.15 21.24
C TYR A 175 -28.41 -13.86 20.88
N PHE A 176 -29.36 -14.57 21.50
CA PHE A 176 -30.79 -14.39 21.27
C PHE A 176 -31.23 -12.93 21.49
N LYS A 177 -30.81 -12.32 22.60
CA LYS A 177 -31.12 -10.91 22.91
C LYS A 177 -30.55 -9.96 21.87
N GLY A 178 -29.31 -10.18 21.44
CA GLY A 178 -28.71 -9.33 20.41
C GLY A 178 -29.38 -9.46 19.05
N ILE A 179 -29.77 -10.67 18.66
CA ILE A 179 -30.51 -10.93 17.42
C ILE A 179 -31.88 -10.27 17.47
N LEU A 180 -32.59 -10.42 18.58
CA LEU A 180 -33.91 -9.81 18.78
C LEU A 180 -33.81 -8.29 18.63
N GLU A 181 -32.88 -7.66 19.33
CA GLU A 181 -32.69 -6.21 19.25
C GLU A 181 -32.30 -5.77 17.83
N TYR A 182 -31.41 -6.50 17.15
CA TYR A 182 -31.01 -6.16 15.78
C TYR A 182 -32.22 -6.11 14.82
N PHE A 183 -33.13 -7.08 14.91
CA PHE A 183 -34.32 -7.09 14.07
C PHE A 183 -35.44 -6.15 14.56
N GLU A 184 -35.52 -5.85 15.85
CA GLU A 184 -36.40 -4.81 16.40
C GLU A 184 -35.98 -3.40 15.97
N ARG A 185 -34.69 -3.18 15.76
CA ARG A 185 -34.18 -1.95 15.17
C ARG A 185 -34.56 -1.79 13.70
N GLU A 186 -35.11 -2.82 13.03
CA GLU A 186 -35.40 -2.90 11.59
C GLU A 186 -34.16 -2.65 10.70
N VAL A 187 -34.16 -3.14 9.47
CA VAL A 187 -33.02 -2.97 8.55
C VAL A 187 -33.42 -2.01 7.44
N PRO A 188 -32.83 -0.79 7.38
CA PRO A 188 -33.14 0.15 6.32
C PRO A 188 -32.61 -0.35 4.97
N LYS A 189 -33.19 0.17 3.88
CA LYS A 189 -32.83 -0.27 2.52
C LYS A 189 -32.58 0.90 1.59
N VAL A 190 -31.58 0.74 0.71
CA VAL A 190 -31.46 1.52 -0.52
C VAL A 190 -32.28 0.81 -1.60
N LYS A 191 -33.39 1.42 -2.02
CA LYS A 191 -34.31 0.86 -3.01
C LYS A 191 -33.82 1.07 -4.44
N LYS A 192 -33.24 2.23 -4.71
CA LYS A 192 -32.73 2.63 -6.03
C LYS A 192 -31.44 3.41 -5.83
N PHE A 193 -30.47 3.21 -6.71
CA PHE A 193 -29.24 3.99 -6.77
C PHE A 193 -28.73 3.98 -8.20
N GLU A 194 -28.73 5.13 -8.87
CA GLU A 194 -28.36 5.25 -10.28
C GLU A 194 -27.77 6.62 -10.58
N PHE A 195 -27.09 6.71 -11.72
CA PHE A 195 -26.58 7.95 -12.28
C PHE A 195 -27.17 8.19 -13.65
N SER A 196 -27.66 9.40 -13.90
CA SER A 196 -28.19 9.82 -15.20
C SER A 196 -28.06 11.33 -15.34
N HIS A 197 -27.64 11.81 -16.52
CA HIS A 197 -27.55 13.25 -16.84
C HIS A 197 -26.82 14.08 -15.74
N ASN A 198 -25.61 13.65 -15.36
CA ASN A 198 -24.81 14.28 -14.31
C ASN A 198 -25.51 14.35 -12.94
N THR A 199 -26.51 13.51 -12.71
CA THR A 199 -27.30 13.47 -11.48
C THR A 199 -27.30 12.06 -10.90
N ILE A 200 -26.91 11.96 -9.63
CA ILE A 200 -27.03 10.77 -8.82
C ILE A 200 -28.40 10.79 -8.15
N LEU A 201 -29.13 9.70 -8.27
CA LEU A 201 -30.44 9.50 -7.66
C LEU A 201 -30.38 8.29 -6.73
N ALA A 202 -30.80 8.46 -5.48
CA ALA A 202 -31.01 7.34 -4.56
C ALA A 202 -32.38 7.42 -3.90
N SER A 203 -33.03 6.28 -3.66
CA SER A 203 -34.26 6.23 -2.85
C SER A 203 -34.13 5.21 -1.73
N PHE A 204 -34.79 5.48 -0.62
CA PHE A 204 -34.58 4.75 0.63
C PHE A 204 -35.87 4.20 1.24
N GLN A 205 -35.70 3.32 2.22
CA GLN A 205 -36.75 2.85 3.11
C GLN A 205 -36.27 2.94 4.56
N ASP A 206 -37.10 3.53 5.43
CA ASP A 206 -36.89 3.54 6.89
C ASP A 206 -35.53 4.13 7.29
N ILE A 207 -35.13 5.28 6.76
CA ILE A 207 -33.85 5.91 7.14
C ILE A 207 -34.08 7.16 8.00
N ASP A 208 -33.03 7.56 8.72
CA ASP A 208 -32.84 8.90 9.22
C ASP A 208 -32.05 9.71 8.18
N PRO A 209 -32.67 10.69 7.51
CA PRO A 209 -32.02 11.47 6.46
C PRO A 209 -30.74 12.18 6.91
N SER A 210 -30.62 12.52 8.20
CA SER A 210 -29.42 13.19 8.75
C SER A 210 -28.17 12.31 8.74
N THR A 211 -28.34 11.01 8.50
CA THR A 211 -27.26 10.02 8.50
C THR A 211 -26.88 9.55 7.10
N ILE A 212 -27.49 10.11 6.05
CA ILE A 212 -27.17 9.73 4.67
C ILE A 212 -25.74 10.16 4.37
N LYS A 213 -24.94 9.18 3.95
CA LYS A 213 -23.58 9.36 3.45
C LYS A 213 -23.58 9.00 1.98
N LEU A 214 -23.31 9.99 1.13
CA LEU A 214 -23.11 9.82 -0.31
C LEU A 214 -21.65 10.16 -0.62
N LEU A 215 -20.92 9.17 -1.11
CA LEU A 215 -19.53 9.29 -1.49
C LEU A 215 -19.40 9.16 -3.00
N VAL A 216 -18.56 9.98 -3.63
CA VAL A 216 -18.05 9.78 -4.98
C VAL A 216 -16.53 9.79 -4.92
N ASP A 217 -15.89 8.73 -5.40
CA ASP A 217 -14.44 8.50 -5.29
C ASP A 217 -13.92 8.74 -3.87
N ASP A 218 -14.61 8.11 -2.90
CA ASP A 218 -14.35 8.17 -1.46
C ASP A 218 -14.50 9.57 -0.82
N LYS A 219 -15.07 10.55 -1.53
CA LYS A 219 -15.34 11.90 -1.01
C LYS A 219 -16.82 12.15 -0.84
N GLU A 220 -17.21 12.70 0.30
CA GLU A 220 -18.59 13.14 0.52
C GLU A 220 -18.94 14.29 -0.42
N ILE A 221 -20.10 14.19 -1.07
CA ILE A 221 -20.62 15.23 -1.95
C ILE A 221 -21.97 15.78 -1.44
N PRO A 222 -22.26 17.07 -1.66
CA PRO A 222 -23.53 17.64 -1.27
C PRO A 222 -24.68 17.04 -2.07
N TYR A 223 -25.84 16.96 -1.42
CA TYR A 223 -27.07 16.45 -2.02
C TYR A 223 -28.29 17.20 -1.49
N ALA A 224 -29.39 17.13 -2.23
CA ALA A 224 -30.71 17.47 -1.75
C ALA A 224 -31.46 16.19 -1.39
N TYR A 225 -32.19 16.21 -0.27
CA TYR A 225 -33.05 15.10 0.14
C TYR A 225 -34.50 15.55 0.25
N ASP A 226 -35.38 14.85 -0.44
CA ASP A 226 -36.81 15.03 -0.39
C ASP A 226 -37.44 14.05 0.61
N ASN A 227 -38.00 14.57 1.70
CA ASN A 227 -38.63 13.77 2.76
C ASN A 227 -39.98 13.18 2.36
N GLU A 228 -40.69 13.79 1.40
CA GLU A 228 -41.99 13.31 0.94
C GLU A 228 -41.80 12.05 0.08
N TYR A 229 -40.84 12.08 -0.83
CA TYR A 229 -40.57 10.97 -1.75
C TYR A 229 -39.48 10.00 -1.25
N ASN A 230 -38.78 10.33 -0.16
CA ASN A 230 -37.61 9.61 0.36
C ASN A 230 -36.51 9.44 -0.69
N VAL A 231 -36.28 10.50 -1.47
CA VAL A 231 -35.35 10.52 -2.60
C VAL A 231 -34.23 11.51 -2.34
N LEU A 232 -33.01 11.03 -2.50
CA LEU A 232 -31.82 11.86 -2.61
C LEU A 232 -31.56 12.17 -4.09
N THR A 233 -31.23 13.43 -4.35
CA THR A 233 -30.72 13.90 -5.64
C THR A 233 -29.42 14.66 -5.43
N ALA A 234 -28.36 14.30 -6.16
CA ALA A 234 -27.10 15.03 -6.14
C ALA A 234 -26.61 15.30 -7.55
N TYR A 235 -26.39 16.56 -7.88
CA TYR A 235 -25.69 16.91 -9.12
C TYR A 235 -24.20 16.65 -8.94
N PHE A 236 -23.60 15.94 -9.88
CA PHE A 236 -22.17 15.68 -9.92
C PHE A 236 -21.62 16.07 -11.29
N GLY A 237 -21.12 17.30 -11.37
CA GLY A 237 -20.36 17.83 -12.51
C GLY A 237 -18.85 17.69 -12.30
N GLY A 238 -18.40 16.56 -11.73
CA GLY A 238 -17.00 16.28 -11.46
C GLY A 238 -16.14 16.23 -12.73
N SER A 239 -14.88 15.84 -12.56
CA SER A 239 -13.97 15.63 -13.69
C SER A 239 -14.54 14.65 -14.69
N ASN A 240 -14.13 14.72 -15.95
CA ASN A 240 -14.44 13.67 -16.91
C ASN A 240 -13.69 12.38 -16.54
N GLY A 241 -14.30 11.22 -16.79
CA GLY A 241 -13.72 9.92 -16.44
C GLY A 241 -14.72 8.96 -15.80
N ILE A 242 -14.19 7.84 -15.29
CA ILE A 242 -14.95 6.83 -14.54
C ILE A 242 -14.94 7.23 -13.06
N HIS A 243 -16.10 7.13 -12.45
CA HIS A 243 -16.35 7.45 -11.05
C HIS A 243 -17.08 6.31 -10.37
N ILE A 244 -16.84 6.17 -9.06
CA ILE A 244 -17.55 5.21 -8.22
C ILE A 244 -18.32 6.01 -7.17
N ALA A 245 -19.66 5.92 -7.20
CA ALA A 245 -20.50 6.45 -6.14
C ALA A 245 -20.90 5.33 -5.18
N SER A 246 -20.92 5.62 -3.87
CA SER A 246 -21.53 4.75 -2.87
C SER A 246 -22.48 5.52 -1.97
N VAL A 247 -23.54 4.85 -1.52
CA VAL A 247 -24.54 5.45 -0.63
C VAL A 247 -24.92 4.51 0.50
N SER A 248 -25.03 5.09 1.69
CA SER A 248 -25.49 4.41 2.90
C SER A 248 -26.24 5.37 3.82
N ALA A 249 -27.15 4.86 4.64
CA ALA A 249 -27.83 5.65 5.67
C ALA A 249 -28.21 4.76 6.85
N ARG A 250 -28.31 5.34 8.04
CA ARG A 250 -28.85 4.68 9.23
C ARG A 250 -30.33 4.97 9.37
N ASN A 251 -31.04 4.14 10.10
CA ASN A 251 -32.37 4.45 10.59
C ASN A 251 -32.30 5.08 11.99
N LYS A 252 -33.44 5.61 12.47
CA LYS A 252 -33.53 6.23 13.80
C LYS A 252 -33.26 5.27 14.96
N ARG A 253 -33.27 3.95 14.69
CA ARG A 253 -32.99 2.88 15.66
C ARG A 253 -31.53 2.40 15.57
N GLY A 254 -30.71 3.02 14.72
CA GLY A 254 -29.26 2.86 14.67
C GLY A 254 -28.73 1.85 13.66
N ASN A 255 -29.58 1.03 13.02
CA ASN A 255 -29.12 0.09 11.98
C ASN A 255 -28.84 0.83 10.67
N ILE A 256 -27.78 0.43 9.96
CA ILE A 256 -27.38 0.96 8.65
C ILE A 256 -27.89 0.12 7.49
N THR A 257 -28.06 0.75 6.33
CA THR A 257 -28.32 0.07 5.06
C THR A 257 -27.12 -0.77 4.66
N GLN A 258 -27.32 -1.87 3.93
CA GLN A 258 -26.22 -2.45 3.14
C GLN A 258 -25.73 -1.38 2.16
N PRO A 259 -24.43 -0.97 2.21
CA PRO A 259 -23.91 0.03 1.29
C PRO A 259 -24.12 -0.41 -0.15
N ARG A 260 -24.59 0.52 -0.99
CA ARG A 260 -24.74 0.29 -2.42
C ARG A 260 -23.76 1.15 -3.19
N THR A 261 -23.20 0.56 -4.24
CA THR A 261 -22.21 1.20 -5.10
C THR A 261 -22.66 1.12 -6.55
N ILE A 262 -22.39 2.18 -7.31
CA ILE A 262 -22.52 2.23 -8.76
C ILE A 262 -21.22 2.78 -9.37
N GLU A 263 -20.87 2.26 -10.54
CA GLU A 263 -19.87 2.86 -11.42
C GLU A 263 -20.59 3.67 -12.49
N PHE A 264 -20.11 4.86 -12.79
CA PHE A 264 -20.65 5.72 -13.86
C PHE A 264 -19.52 6.54 -14.49
N SER A 265 -19.76 7.10 -15.67
CA SER A 265 -18.78 7.95 -16.35
C SER A 265 -19.35 9.32 -16.72
N ILE A 266 -18.47 10.31 -16.73
CA ILE A 266 -18.72 11.65 -17.27
C ILE A 266 -17.82 11.83 -18.50
N ASP A 267 -18.43 12.17 -19.64
CA ASP A 267 -17.73 12.56 -20.87
C ASP A 267 -18.35 13.86 -21.41
N ASN A 268 -18.08 14.97 -20.72
CA ASN A 268 -18.52 16.27 -21.19
C ASN A 268 -17.75 16.66 -22.46
N PRO A 269 -18.39 17.33 -23.44
CA PRO A 269 -17.74 17.73 -24.67
C PRO A 269 -16.66 18.79 -24.42
N PRO A 270 -15.63 18.88 -25.30
CA PRO A 270 -14.66 19.97 -25.26
C PRO A 270 -15.35 21.32 -25.51
N GLU A 271 -14.93 22.35 -24.77
CA GLU A 271 -15.34 23.75 -24.96
C GLU A 271 -14.14 24.72 -24.98
N GLY A 272 -12.99 24.33 -24.41
CA GLY A 272 -11.77 25.14 -24.39
C GLY A 272 -10.56 24.41 -24.93
N ILE A 273 -9.70 25.14 -25.67
CA ILE A 273 -8.38 24.68 -26.12
C ILE A 273 -7.34 25.73 -25.74
N PHE A 274 -6.35 25.32 -24.96
CA PHE A 274 -5.19 26.12 -24.58
C PHE A 274 -3.94 25.54 -25.22
N ILE A 275 -3.38 26.27 -26.17
CA ILE A 275 -2.14 25.89 -26.85
C ILE A 275 -1.01 26.48 -26.03
N HIS A 276 0.02 25.73 -25.70
CA HIS A 276 1.27 26.12 -25.06
C HIS A 276 2.44 25.70 -25.96
N PHE A 277 3.51 26.49 -26.01
CA PHE A 277 4.69 26.11 -26.79
C PHE A 277 6.00 26.48 -26.11
N TYR A 278 7.01 25.63 -26.31
CA TYR A 278 8.34 25.81 -25.75
C TYR A 278 9.40 25.08 -26.60
N PRO A 279 10.59 25.65 -26.83
CA PRO A 279 11.05 26.94 -26.33
C PRO A 279 10.51 28.13 -27.14
N ALA A 280 10.39 29.28 -26.48
CA ALA A 280 9.98 30.54 -27.12
C ALA A 280 11.12 31.26 -27.85
N SER A 281 12.34 30.73 -27.78
CA SER A 281 13.52 31.23 -28.48
C SER A 281 14.42 30.08 -28.92
N PHE A 282 15.15 30.29 -30.02
CA PHE A 282 16.24 29.40 -30.45
C PHE A 282 17.54 30.18 -30.64
N PRO A 283 18.69 29.51 -30.42
CA PRO A 283 20.00 30.04 -30.81
C PRO A 283 20.06 30.44 -32.30
N LYS A 284 21.08 31.21 -32.67
CA LYS A 284 21.28 31.65 -34.06
C LYS A 284 21.45 30.48 -35.04
N ARG A 285 22.04 29.37 -34.58
CA ARG A 285 22.35 28.18 -35.39
C ARG A 285 21.74 26.92 -34.78
N GLY A 286 21.31 26.02 -35.65
CA GLY A 286 20.59 24.80 -35.28
C GLY A 286 19.08 24.99 -35.34
N ALA A 287 18.38 23.98 -35.83
CA ALA A 287 16.91 23.94 -35.87
C ALA A 287 16.45 22.74 -35.04
N MET A 288 15.61 22.99 -34.06
CA MET A 288 15.06 21.96 -33.17
C MET A 288 13.54 22.10 -33.13
N PRO A 289 12.81 21.01 -32.83
CA PRO A 289 11.37 21.08 -32.73
C PRO A 289 10.95 22.05 -31.62
N VAL A 290 9.82 22.73 -31.84
CA VAL A 290 9.07 23.42 -30.79
C VAL A 290 8.07 22.41 -30.22
N SER A 291 8.11 22.16 -28.91
CA SER A 291 7.07 21.39 -28.22
C SER A 291 5.78 22.19 -28.22
N LEU A 292 4.69 21.56 -28.64
CA LEU A 292 3.34 22.08 -28.62
C LEU A 292 2.54 21.24 -27.63
N ARG A 293 2.28 21.77 -26.44
CA ARG A 293 1.36 21.16 -25.48
C ARG A 293 -0.01 21.79 -25.66
N VAL A 294 -1.04 20.99 -25.82
CA VAL A 294 -2.43 21.45 -25.93
C VAL A 294 -3.22 20.88 -24.78
N ASP A 295 -3.81 21.75 -23.96
CA ASP A 295 -4.79 21.36 -22.96
C ASP A 295 -6.20 21.57 -23.54
N VAL A 296 -7.03 20.53 -23.49
CA VAL A 296 -8.42 20.52 -23.94
C VAL A 296 -9.31 20.32 -22.72
N VAL A 297 -10.26 21.24 -22.53
CA VAL A 297 -11.13 21.26 -21.36
C VAL A 297 -12.61 21.37 -21.75
N ASP A 298 -13.49 20.91 -20.86
CA ASP A 298 -14.93 21.12 -20.96
C ASP A 298 -15.36 22.52 -20.50
N ALA A 299 -16.67 22.79 -20.49
CA ALA A 299 -17.25 24.07 -20.09
C ALA A 299 -16.89 24.49 -18.65
N SER A 300 -16.62 23.52 -17.78
CA SER A 300 -16.26 23.72 -16.38
C SER A 300 -14.75 23.91 -16.18
N GLY A 301 -13.96 23.81 -17.26
CA GLY A 301 -12.50 23.85 -17.22
C GLY A 301 -11.84 22.53 -16.81
N ASN A 302 -12.62 21.44 -16.70
CA ASN A 302 -12.05 20.13 -16.41
C ASN A 302 -11.40 19.55 -17.67
N PRO A 303 -10.26 18.83 -17.55
CA PRO A 303 -9.70 18.08 -18.67
C PRO A 303 -10.74 17.15 -19.30
N VAL A 304 -10.80 17.09 -20.64
CA VAL A 304 -11.66 16.13 -21.34
C VAL A 304 -11.18 14.69 -21.15
N CYS A 305 -12.07 13.71 -21.37
CA CYS A 305 -11.71 12.30 -21.36
C CYS A 305 -10.52 11.97 -22.27
N ASP A 306 -9.86 10.85 -21.96
CA ASP A 306 -8.83 10.29 -22.82
C ASP A 306 -9.39 9.90 -24.20
N ASN A 307 -8.51 9.85 -25.20
CA ASN A 307 -8.81 9.43 -26.57
C ASN A 307 -9.69 10.41 -27.39
N LYS A 308 -9.84 11.66 -26.96
CA LYS A 308 -10.39 12.72 -27.83
C LYS A 308 -9.36 13.11 -28.89
N LEU A 309 -9.79 13.22 -30.14
CA LEU A 309 -8.90 13.50 -31.27
C LEU A 309 -8.64 15.00 -31.41
N VAL A 310 -7.38 15.39 -31.23
CA VAL A 310 -6.88 16.76 -31.39
C VAL A 310 -6.13 16.87 -32.70
N LYS A 311 -6.64 17.65 -33.65
CA LYS A 311 -6.00 17.91 -34.96
C LYS A 311 -5.14 19.14 -34.90
N PHE A 312 -4.03 19.12 -35.63
CA PHE A 312 -3.06 20.21 -35.72
C PHE A 312 -2.85 20.60 -37.19
N GLU A 313 -2.95 21.88 -37.48
CA GLU A 313 -2.65 22.44 -38.80
C GLU A 313 -1.72 23.63 -38.62
N THR A 314 -0.73 23.78 -39.51
CA THR A 314 0.23 24.89 -39.45
C THR A 314 0.35 25.60 -40.79
N SER A 315 0.45 26.93 -40.76
CA SER A 315 0.71 27.75 -41.94
C SER A 315 2.16 27.65 -42.45
N GLY A 316 3.04 26.95 -41.73
CA GLY A 316 4.44 26.73 -42.12
C GLY A 316 5.18 25.74 -41.23
N GLY A 317 6.28 25.19 -41.74
CA GLY A 317 7.00 24.10 -41.05
C GLY A 317 6.40 22.73 -41.34
N SER A 318 6.68 21.76 -40.47
CA SER A 318 6.08 20.42 -40.47
C SER A 318 5.81 19.98 -39.04
N LEU A 319 4.68 19.31 -38.81
CA LEU A 319 4.33 18.74 -37.52
C LEU A 319 4.82 17.28 -37.45
N SER A 320 5.09 16.77 -36.26
CA SER A 320 5.37 15.33 -36.08
C SER A 320 4.17 14.47 -36.43
N PHE A 321 2.96 14.96 -36.11
CA PHE A 321 1.71 14.25 -36.34
C PHE A 321 0.62 15.25 -36.78
N ASP A 322 -0.29 14.81 -37.64
CA ASP A 322 -1.45 15.63 -38.03
C ASP A 322 -2.52 15.65 -36.92
N PHE A 323 -2.52 14.63 -36.06
CA PHE A 323 -3.41 14.54 -34.90
C PHE A 323 -2.75 13.81 -33.73
N ARG A 324 -3.25 14.07 -32.53
CA ARG A 324 -2.91 13.37 -31.29
C ARG A 324 -4.19 13.07 -30.51
N LEU A 325 -4.13 12.04 -29.68
CA LEU A 325 -5.22 11.72 -28.74
C LEU A 325 -4.95 12.39 -27.40
N THR A 326 -6.00 12.88 -26.73
CA THR A 326 -5.89 13.41 -25.37
C THR A 326 -5.53 12.30 -24.39
N LYS A 327 -4.68 12.64 -23.41
CA LYS A 327 -4.42 11.86 -22.21
C LYS A 327 -4.41 12.80 -21.00
N GLY A 328 -5.38 12.67 -20.11
CA GLY A 328 -5.67 13.63 -19.05
C GLY A 328 -6.02 15.02 -19.62
N GLY A 329 -6.80 15.05 -20.70
CA GLY A 329 -7.13 16.26 -21.47
C GLY A 329 -5.97 16.93 -22.20
N GLU A 330 -4.76 16.39 -22.16
CA GLU A 330 -3.57 16.97 -22.81
C GLU A 330 -3.22 16.22 -24.10
N ALA A 331 -2.79 16.95 -25.13
CA ALA A 331 -2.19 16.40 -26.35
C ALA A 331 -0.90 17.14 -26.71
N THR A 332 0.21 16.41 -26.85
CA THR A 332 1.52 16.97 -27.18
C THR A 332 1.95 16.63 -28.60
N ASN A 333 2.43 17.63 -29.33
CA ASN A 333 2.94 17.51 -30.70
C ASN A 333 4.24 18.34 -30.84
N TYR A 334 4.93 18.20 -31.96
CA TYR A 334 6.17 18.94 -32.22
C TYR A 334 6.13 19.62 -33.57
N LEU A 335 6.54 20.88 -33.60
CA LEU A 335 6.60 21.69 -34.81
C LEU A 335 8.05 21.93 -35.21
N PHE A 336 8.41 21.47 -36.42
CA PHE A 336 9.70 21.70 -37.04
C PHE A 336 9.59 22.88 -38.01
N LEU A 337 10.20 24.00 -37.63
CA LEU A 337 10.23 25.20 -38.48
C LEU A 337 11.22 25.01 -39.64
N LYS A 338 10.80 25.35 -40.86
CA LYS A 338 11.63 25.27 -42.08
C LYS A 338 12.29 26.62 -42.38
N GLY A 339 13.60 26.61 -42.62
CA GLY A 339 14.37 27.79 -43.07
C GLY A 339 14.49 28.89 -42.00
N LYS A 340 14.47 30.17 -42.43
CA LYS A 340 14.50 31.34 -41.52
C LYS A 340 13.13 31.72 -40.95
N LYS A 341 12.05 31.01 -41.30
CA LYS A 341 10.69 31.34 -40.84
C LYS A 341 10.59 31.05 -39.35
N ARG A 342 10.44 32.12 -38.56
CA ARG A 342 10.38 32.08 -37.08
C ARG A 342 8.97 32.31 -36.52
N THR A 343 8.02 32.63 -37.40
CA THR A 343 6.63 32.86 -37.05
C THR A 343 5.73 32.01 -37.95
N VAL A 344 4.83 31.23 -37.34
CA VAL A 344 3.79 30.46 -38.03
C VAL A 344 2.47 30.54 -37.27
N ASN A 345 1.35 30.41 -37.96
CA ASN A 345 0.05 30.26 -37.33
C ASN A 345 -0.26 28.79 -37.16
N LEU A 346 -0.51 28.38 -35.92
CA LEU A 346 -0.97 27.04 -35.57
C LEU A 346 -2.48 27.09 -35.33
N VAL A 347 -3.18 26.13 -35.90
CA VAL A 347 -4.59 25.89 -35.71
C VAL A 347 -4.73 24.52 -35.04
N VAL A 348 -5.45 24.48 -33.93
CA VAL A 348 -5.75 23.26 -33.20
C VAL A 348 -7.26 23.10 -33.08
N SER A 349 -7.77 21.89 -33.33
CA SER A 349 -9.19 21.59 -33.17
C SER A 349 -9.43 20.27 -32.46
N CYS A 350 -10.50 20.21 -31.68
CA CYS A 350 -10.98 19.01 -31.00
C CYS A 350 -12.52 19.04 -31.06
N GLU A 351 -13.11 18.03 -31.71
CA GLU A 351 -14.53 17.99 -32.04
C GLU A 351 -15.04 19.31 -32.68
N LYS A 352 -15.87 20.07 -31.97
CA LYS A 352 -16.46 21.34 -32.46
C LYS A 352 -15.64 22.58 -32.09
N VAL A 353 -14.64 22.45 -31.23
CA VAL A 353 -13.83 23.58 -30.73
C VAL A 353 -12.59 23.75 -31.60
N LYS A 354 -12.28 25.00 -31.95
CA LYS A 354 -11.10 25.38 -32.72
C LYS A 354 -10.41 26.57 -32.07
N LYS A 355 -9.09 26.52 -31.99
CA LYS A 355 -8.25 27.62 -31.50
C LYS A 355 -7.08 27.88 -32.44
N GLU A 356 -6.82 29.15 -32.68
CA GLU A 356 -5.67 29.60 -33.48
C GLU A 356 -4.68 30.31 -32.56
N ARG A 357 -3.38 30.07 -32.77
CA ARG A 357 -2.29 30.72 -32.03
C ARG A 357 -1.10 30.97 -32.95
N GLU A 358 -0.59 32.20 -32.93
CA GLU A 358 0.69 32.51 -33.54
C GLU A 358 1.83 31.92 -32.68
N ILE A 359 2.68 31.11 -33.31
CA ILE A 359 3.92 30.57 -32.74
C ILE A 359 5.06 31.42 -33.26
N ASN A 360 5.60 32.28 -32.39
CA ASN A 360 6.71 33.19 -32.72
C ASN A 360 7.94 32.83 -31.86
N VAL A 361 8.96 32.29 -32.52
CA VAL A 361 10.20 31.83 -31.87
C VAL A 361 11.31 32.85 -32.06
N LYS A 362 11.71 33.51 -30.98
CA LYS A 362 12.73 34.57 -30.99
C LYS A 362 14.15 34.03 -31.18
N THR A 363 15.10 34.90 -31.46
CA THR A 363 16.53 34.56 -31.44
C THR A 363 17.10 34.80 -30.05
N THR A 364 18.02 33.95 -29.60
CA THR A 364 18.83 34.17 -28.39
C THR A 364 20.31 33.93 -28.66
N GLU A 365 21.18 34.52 -27.85
CA GLU A 365 22.63 34.28 -27.87
C GLU A 365 23.02 33.03 -27.07
N LYS A 366 22.17 32.61 -26.11
CA LYS A 366 22.42 31.39 -25.32
C LYS A 366 22.41 30.16 -26.21
N SER A 367 23.27 29.20 -25.88
CA SER A 367 23.22 27.86 -26.46
C SER A 367 22.09 27.03 -25.85
N LEU A 368 21.66 26.00 -26.57
CA LEU A 368 20.55 25.14 -26.19
C LEU A 368 20.95 23.67 -26.28
N LEU A 369 20.91 22.97 -25.15
CA LEU A 369 20.88 21.51 -25.12
C LEU A 369 19.44 21.03 -25.17
N THR A 370 19.14 20.12 -26.07
CA THR A 370 17.84 19.45 -26.13
C THR A 370 18.04 17.96 -26.39
N GLY A 371 17.02 17.16 -26.18
CA GLY A 371 17.04 15.73 -26.44
C GLY A 371 15.86 15.04 -25.79
N ILE A 372 15.82 13.72 -25.94
CA ILE A 372 14.86 12.85 -25.29
C ILE A 372 15.58 12.02 -24.23
N VAL A 373 15.06 12.02 -23.00
CA VAL A 373 15.41 11.05 -21.97
C VAL A 373 14.46 9.87 -22.11
N TYR A 374 15.01 8.68 -22.25
CA TYR A 374 14.24 7.46 -22.48
C TYR A 374 14.82 6.26 -21.74
N HIS A 375 14.02 5.21 -21.62
CA HIS A 375 14.42 3.90 -21.15
C HIS A 375 13.73 2.84 -22.00
N GLU A 376 14.49 1.90 -22.59
CA GLU A 376 13.95 0.85 -23.48
C GLU A 376 13.02 1.43 -24.59
N ASN A 377 13.43 2.53 -25.20
CA ASN A 377 12.68 3.31 -26.20
C ASN A 377 11.38 3.97 -25.71
N LYS A 378 11.09 3.95 -24.41
CA LYS A 378 9.96 4.69 -23.81
C LYS A 378 10.45 6.01 -23.22
N PRO A 379 9.72 7.11 -23.43
CA PRO A 379 10.07 8.40 -22.83
C PRO A 379 10.02 8.33 -21.29
N VAL A 380 10.93 9.04 -20.63
CA VAL A 380 10.93 9.21 -19.18
C VAL A 380 10.51 10.64 -18.85
N ASP A 381 9.30 10.78 -18.32
CA ASP A 381 8.72 12.05 -17.86
C ASP A 381 9.37 12.52 -16.55
N GLU A 382 9.35 13.83 -16.30
CA GLU A 382 9.83 14.51 -15.09
C GLU A 382 11.24 14.07 -14.62
N ALA A 383 12.09 13.63 -15.53
CA ALA A 383 13.52 13.50 -15.26
C ALA A 383 14.10 14.91 -15.07
N LEU A 384 14.91 15.10 -14.03
CA LEU A 384 15.68 16.31 -13.83
C LEU A 384 16.92 16.24 -14.74
N ILE A 385 17.21 17.33 -15.44
CA ILE A 385 18.39 17.48 -16.28
C ILE A 385 19.15 18.69 -15.75
N GLU A 386 20.40 18.49 -15.39
CA GLU A 386 21.22 19.53 -14.78
C GLU A 386 22.61 19.61 -15.41
N THR A 387 23.09 20.84 -15.57
CA THR A 387 24.50 21.16 -15.68
C THR A 387 24.90 21.94 -14.44
N LYS A 388 26.18 22.32 -14.33
CA LYS A 388 26.66 23.19 -13.25
C LYS A 388 25.89 24.53 -13.15
N GLU A 389 25.34 25.01 -14.26
CA GLU A 389 24.82 26.39 -14.37
C GLU A 389 23.32 26.46 -14.62
N SER A 390 22.67 25.37 -15.01
CA SER A 390 21.28 25.39 -15.43
C SER A 390 20.61 24.04 -15.19
N THR A 391 19.30 24.07 -14.95
CA THR A 391 18.48 22.87 -14.78
C THR A 391 17.17 22.98 -15.58
N THR A 392 16.61 21.84 -15.94
CA THR A 392 15.29 21.71 -16.57
C THR A 392 14.70 20.34 -16.24
N VAL A 393 13.45 20.10 -16.61
CA VAL A 393 12.82 18.78 -16.53
C VAL A 393 12.32 18.34 -17.90
N THR A 394 12.22 17.03 -18.09
CA THR A 394 11.58 16.47 -19.28
C THR A 394 10.06 16.65 -19.24
N ASP A 395 9.46 16.73 -20.42
CA ASP A 395 8.01 16.61 -20.61
C ASP A 395 7.56 15.12 -20.65
N LYS A 396 6.26 14.89 -20.81
CA LYS A 396 5.63 13.55 -20.89
C LYS A 396 6.18 12.64 -22.00
N GLU A 397 6.80 13.22 -23.02
CA GLU A 397 7.44 12.52 -24.13
C GLU A 397 8.97 12.45 -23.93
N GLY A 398 9.44 12.70 -22.70
CA GLY A 398 10.83 12.64 -22.31
C GLY A 398 11.68 13.76 -22.89
N ARG A 399 11.10 14.77 -23.55
CA ARG A 399 11.88 15.81 -24.21
C ARG A 399 12.26 16.90 -23.24
N TYR A 400 13.48 17.40 -23.33
CA TYR A 400 13.95 18.54 -22.54
C TYR A 400 14.52 19.65 -23.41
N TYR A 401 14.52 20.87 -22.87
CA TYR A 401 15.29 21.99 -23.42
C TYR A 401 15.96 22.75 -22.27
N LEU A 402 17.29 22.81 -22.33
CA LEU A 402 18.17 23.40 -21.33
C LEU A 402 19.02 24.49 -21.99
N PHE A 403 18.67 25.75 -21.73
CA PHE A 403 19.53 26.88 -22.09
C PHE A 403 20.72 26.91 -21.15
N THR A 404 21.92 27.06 -21.69
CA THR A 404 23.18 27.00 -20.93
C THR A 404 24.25 27.84 -21.63
N GLU A 405 25.32 28.19 -20.91
CA GLU A 405 26.49 28.85 -21.50
C GLU A 405 27.28 27.88 -22.39
N SER A 406 28.08 28.44 -23.31
CA SER A 406 28.95 27.68 -24.19
C SER A 406 30.15 27.08 -23.46
N GLY A 407 30.69 25.98 -23.98
CA GLY A 407 31.90 25.32 -23.50
C GLY A 407 31.68 23.90 -22.98
N ARG A 408 32.72 23.36 -22.35
CA ARG A 408 32.74 21.98 -21.86
C ARG A 408 31.99 21.86 -20.54
N THR A 409 30.99 21.00 -20.51
CA THR A 409 30.19 20.75 -19.30
C THR A 409 29.89 19.26 -19.12
N THR A 410 29.31 18.91 -17.97
CA THR A 410 28.77 17.58 -17.69
C THR A 410 27.28 17.73 -17.43
N LEU A 411 26.48 17.03 -18.22
CA LEU A 411 25.06 16.87 -18.01
C LEU A 411 24.84 15.72 -17.04
N THR A 412 24.05 15.93 -15.99
CA THR A 412 23.62 14.89 -15.05
C THR A 412 22.11 14.73 -15.13
N VAL A 413 21.64 13.48 -15.06
CA VAL A 413 20.20 13.15 -15.08
C VAL A 413 19.88 12.22 -13.90
N PRO A 414 19.52 12.77 -12.73
CA PRO A 414 19.01 11.97 -11.63
C PRO A 414 17.51 11.71 -11.81
N LYS A 415 17.08 10.44 -11.64
CA LYS A 415 15.66 10.05 -11.59
C LYS A 415 15.50 8.89 -10.62
N ARG A 416 14.48 8.97 -9.74
CA ARG A 416 14.10 7.89 -8.82
C ARG A 416 13.89 6.58 -9.58
N GLY A 417 14.47 5.48 -9.10
CA GLY A 417 14.41 4.17 -9.75
C GLY A 417 15.39 3.96 -10.91
N PHE A 418 16.25 4.94 -11.22
CA PHE A 418 17.28 4.85 -12.26
C PHE A 418 18.66 5.19 -11.71
N TYR A 419 19.70 4.63 -12.33
CA TYR A 419 21.07 5.06 -12.08
C TYR A 419 21.27 6.49 -12.60
N GLU A 420 21.94 7.32 -11.81
CA GLU A 420 22.34 8.66 -12.23
C GLU A 420 23.20 8.57 -13.48
N THR A 421 22.76 9.23 -14.56
CA THR A 421 23.48 9.23 -15.84
C THR A 421 24.24 10.54 -16.00
N LYS A 422 25.54 10.44 -16.29
CA LYS A 422 26.42 11.59 -16.57
C LYS A 422 26.93 11.55 -18.00
N ARG A 423 26.84 12.68 -18.71
CA ARG A 423 27.35 12.82 -20.08
C ARG A 423 28.16 14.09 -20.23
N LYS A 424 29.45 13.94 -20.53
CA LYS A 424 30.31 15.06 -20.90
C LYS A 424 29.92 15.53 -22.30
N CYS A 425 29.77 16.83 -22.47
CA CYS A 425 29.49 17.45 -23.77
C CYS A 425 30.26 18.77 -23.90
N ASP A 426 30.49 19.17 -25.15
CA ASP A 426 31.06 20.46 -25.51
C ASP A 426 30.00 21.23 -26.30
N ILE A 427 29.74 22.47 -25.87
CA ILE A 427 28.61 23.26 -26.36
C ILE A 427 29.14 24.46 -27.13
N PRO A 428 29.12 24.44 -28.48
CA PRO A 428 29.55 25.59 -29.25
C PRO A 428 28.65 26.81 -29.01
N ASP A 429 29.24 27.99 -29.11
CA ASP A 429 28.57 29.27 -28.86
C ASP A 429 27.39 29.53 -29.82
N GLY A 430 26.25 29.96 -29.26
CA GLY A 430 25.03 30.28 -30.00
C GLY A 430 24.45 29.14 -30.85
N THR A 431 24.67 27.88 -30.44
CA THR A 431 24.18 26.69 -31.16
C THR A 431 23.15 25.87 -30.38
N SER A 432 22.33 25.11 -31.11
CA SER A 432 21.49 24.04 -30.54
C SER A 432 22.13 22.68 -30.76
N ILE A 433 22.21 21.86 -29.72
CA ILE A 433 22.73 20.49 -29.77
C ILE A 433 21.64 19.53 -29.29
N ASN A 434 21.44 18.46 -30.06
CA ASN A 434 20.58 17.35 -29.67
C ASN A 434 21.41 16.26 -28.96
N LEU A 435 20.96 15.80 -27.79
CA LEU A 435 21.65 14.86 -26.93
C LEU A 435 20.66 13.94 -26.22
N ASP A 436 20.24 12.87 -26.88
CA ASP A 436 19.33 11.88 -26.28
C ASP A 436 20.03 11.07 -25.18
N ILE A 437 19.31 10.70 -24.12
CA ILE A 437 19.87 10.08 -22.91
C ILE A 437 19.08 8.84 -22.57
N GLU A 438 19.74 7.69 -22.61
CA GLU A 438 19.17 6.45 -22.12
C GLU A 438 19.42 6.30 -20.62
N LEU A 439 18.36 6.14 -19.83
CA LEU A 439 18.45 5.78 -18.43
C LEU A 439 18.41 4.27 -18.25
N LYS A 440 19.06 3.79 -17.19
CA LYS A 440 19.04 2.38 -16.77
C LYS A 440 18.41 2.26 -15.41
N HIS A 441 17.43 1.37 -15.27
CA HIS A 441 16.82 1.11 -13.98
C HIS A 441 17.81 0.53 -12.98
N ILE A 442 17.65 0.94 -11.71
CA ILE A 442 18.30 0.26 -10.60
C ILE A 442 17.68 -1.14 -10.47
N TYR A 443 18.51 -2.18 -10.30
CA TYR A 443 18.08 -3.58 -10.18
C TYR A 443 17.12 -4.04 -11.29
N ASN A 444 17.35 -3.59 -12.53
CA ASN A 444 16.51 -3.90 -13.70
C ASN A 444 15.02 -3.54 -13.51
N GLY A 445 14.72 -2.55 -12.67
CA GLY A 445 13.36 -2.04 -12.48
C GLY A 445 12.51 -2.91 -11.57
N LEU A 446 13.11 -3.86 -10.85
CA LEU A 446 12.41 -4.84 -10.02
C LEU A 446 11.44 -4.22 -9.02
N LEU A 447 11.79 -3.05 -8.49
CA LEU A 447 11.03 -2.31 -7.49
C LEU A 447 10.11 -1.25 -8.10
N PHE A 448 10.19 -1.00 -9.39
CA PHE A 448 9.39 0.06 -10.04
C PHE A 448 7.90 -0.29 -10.00
N GLY A 449 7.07 0.63 -9.49
CA GLY A 449 5.62 0.42 -9.33
C GLY A 449 5.24 -0.58 -8.23
N LYS A 450 6.19 -1.01 -7.39
CA LYS A 450 5.94 -1.90 -6.26
C LYS A 450 5.58 -1.12 -5.01
N LYS A 451 4.48 -1.49 -4.36
CA LYS A 451 4.06 -0.89 -3.09
C LYS A 451 4.55 -1.74 -1.93
N ILE A 452 5.43 -1.20 -1.10
CA ILE A 452 6.02 -1.91 0.04
C ILE A 452 5.75 -1.13 1.31
N ILE A 453 5.15 -1.80 2.31
CA ILE A 453 4.88 -1.19 3.61
C ILE A 453 5.88 -1.68 4.63
N ILE A 454 6.42 -0.74 5.41
CA ILE A 454 7.36 -1.03 6.48
C ILE A 454 6.73 -0.56 7.79
N ASP A 455 6.68 -1.47 8.75
CA ASP A 455 5.99 -1.29 10.01
C ASP A 455 7.01 -1.25 11.16
N PRO A 456 7.24 -0.09 11.82
CA PRO A 456 7.99 -0.06 13.07
C PRO A 456 7.09 -0.65 14.18
N ALA A 457 7.30 -1.93 14.52
CA ALA A 457 6.44 -2.70 15.43
C ALA A 457 6.38 -2.09 16.84
N ASP A 458 7.55 -1.76 17.38
CA ASP A 458 7.72 -1.16 18.71
C ASP A 458 7.88 0.37 18.66
N ALA A 459 7.96 1.00 19.82
CA ALA A 459 8.03 2.47 19.97
C ALA A 459 9.46 3.03 20.07
N SER A 460 10.49 2.20 19.87
CA SER A 460 11.89 2.62 19.95
C SER A 460 12.27 3.57 18.82
N SER A 461 12.95 4.66 19.17
CA SER A 461 13.53 5.58 18.20
C SER A 461 14.59 4.90 17.32
N LEU A 462 15.31 3.91 17.86
CA LEU A 462 16.30 3.15 17.10
C LEU A 462 15.64 2.23 16.06
N THR A 463 14.53 1.57 16.41
CA THR A 463 13.73 0.78 15.45
C THR A 463 13.19 1.67 14.34
N LEU A 464 12.66 2.84 14.68
CA LEU A 464 12.13 3.79 13.70
C LEU A 464 13.23 4.26 12.72
N ASP A 465 14.45 4.50 13.20
CA ASP A 465 15.58 4.91 12.35
C ASP A 465 16.00 3.79 11.38
N VAL A 466 16.06 2.53 11.83
CA VAL A 466 16.29 1.38 10.95
C VAL A 466 15.21 1.29 9.86
N VAL A 467 13.94 1.40 10.25
CA VAL A 467 12.79 1.36 9.33
C VAL A 467 12.85 2.49 8.29
N ARG A 468 13.27 3.69 8.68
CA ARG A 468 13.49 4.82 7.75
C ARG A 468 14.58 4.51 6.73
N HIS A 469 15.69 3.92 7.15
CA HIS A 469 16.74 3.52 6.20
C HIS A 469 16.27 2.45 5.22
N ILE A 470 15.49 1.45 5.67
CA ILE A 470 14.88 0.44 4.78
C ILE A 470 13.99 1.14 3.73
N ARG A 471 13.14 2.07 4.18
CA ARG A 471 12.27 2.86 3.31
C ARG A 471 13.08 3.63 2.27
N ASP A 472 14.14 4.30 2.69
CA ASP A 472 14.95 5.13 1.79
C ASP A 472 15.66 4.30 0.71
N PHE A 473 16.17 3.10 1.05
CA PHE A 473 16.75 2.18 0.06
C PHE A 473 15.72 1.74 -0.98
N LEU A 474 14.54 1.32 -0.53
CA LEU A 474 13.45 0.89 -1.41
C LEU A 474 12.93 2.06 -2.27
N TYR A 475 12.72 3.23 -1.67
CA TYR A 475 12.21 4.43 -2.33
C TYR A 475 13.14 4.89 -3.46
N LYS A 476 14.45 5.01 -3.18
CA LYS A 476 15.45 5.39 -4.19
C LYS A 476 15.51 4.38 -5.34
N SER A 477 15.30 3.11 -5.03
CA SER A 477 15.29 2.01 -6.01
C SER A 477 13.99 1.89 -6.82
N GLY A 478 12.99 2.73 -6.54
CA GLY A 478 11.77 2.86 -7.34
C GLY A 478 10.48 2.33 -6.71
N ALA A 479 10.53 1.73 -5.51
CA ALA A 479 9.32 1.25 -4.83
C ALA A 479 8.57 2.38 -4.14
N ASP A 480 7.24 2.36 -4.19
CA ASP A 480 6.36 3.22 -3.41
C ASP A 480 6.27 2.69 -1.98
N CYS A 481 6.87 3.43 -1.06
CA CYS A 481 7.06 2.98 0.31
C CYS A 481 6.19 3.78 1.27
N LEU A 482 5.45 3.07 2.12
CA LEU A 482 4.65 3.68 3.19
C LEU A 482 5.07 3.16 4.55
N LEU A 483 4.95 4.00 5.57
CA LEU A 483 5.11 3.61 6.98
C LEU A 483 3.73 3.51 7.64
N THR A 484 3.56 2.54 8.53
CA THR A 484 2.30 2.38 9.30
C THR A 484 2.16 3.35 10.46
N ARG A 485 3.24 4.03 10.82
CA ARG A 485 3.29 5.12 11.79
C ARG A 485 4.07 6.27 11.16
N GLY A 486 3.59 7.51 11.35
CA GLY A 486 4.22 8.72 10.82
C GLY A 486 5.58 9.03 11.47
N ASP A 487 6.15 10.19 11.14
CA ASP A 487 7.45 10.63 11.65
C ASP A 487 7.47 11.05 13.14
N VAL A 488 6.34 10.91 13.84
CA VAL A 488 6.10 11.33 15.23
C VAL A 488 5.95 10.09 16.13
N HIS A 489 6.38 10.20 17.39
CA HIS A 489 6.42 9.11 18.39
C HIS A 489 5.04 8.63 18.90
N GLU A 490 4.05 8.47 18.02
CA GLU A 490 2.71 8.03 18.40
C GLU A 490 2.58 6.51 18.38
N LYS A 491 2.10 5.95 19.50
CA LYS A 491 1.81 4.53 19.62
C LYS A 491 0.48 4.21 18.94
N VAL A 492 0.52 3.98 17.62
CA VAL A 492 -0.63 3.49 16.86
C VAL A 492 -0.87 2.02 17.19
N GLY A 493 -2.12 1.67 17.54
CA GLY A 493 -2.52 0.31 17.90
C GLY A 493 -2.31 -0.69 16.76
N GLU A 494 -2.03 -1.95 17.08
CA GLU A 494 -1.73 -2.98 16.08
C GLU A 494 -2.88 -3.19 15.08
N VAL A 495 -4.13 -3.15 15.56
CA VAL A 495 -5.34 -3.26 14.72
C VAL A 495 -5.44 -2.11 13.74
N GLU A 496 -5.17 -0.88 14.17
CA GLU A 496 -5.23 0.31 13.32
C GLU A 496 -4.14 0.29 12.24
N ARG A 497 -2.91 -0.09 12.61
CA ARG A 497 -1.84 -0.32 11.62
C ARG A 497 -2.21 -1.42 10.63
N THR A 498 -2.82 -2.50 11.09
CA THR A 498 -3.30 -3.59 10.23
C THR A 498 -4.39 -3.11 9.28
N ARG A 499 -5.27 -2.20 9.75
CA ARG A 499 -6.27 -1.50 8.93
C ARG A 499 -5.64 -0.70 7.81
N PHE A 500 -4.67 0.14 8.15
CA PHE A 500 -3.89 0.90 7.18
C PHE A 500 -3.20 -0.02 6.16
N VAL A 501 -2.45 -1.03 6.60
CA VAL A 501 -1.75 -1.95 5.67
C VAL A 501 -2.74 -2.60 4.70
N THR A 502 -3.86 -3.09 5.22
CA THR A 502 -4.85 -3.78 4.38
C THR A 502 -5.51 -2.84 3.40
N SER A 503 -5.80 -1.59 3.79
CA SER A 503 -6.42 -0.60 2.88
C SER A 503 -5.47 -0.18 1.76
N GLN A 504 -4.15 -0.29 1.98
CA GLN A 504 -3.15 0.07 0.97
C GLN A 504 -2.89 -1.04 -0.06
N ASN A 505 -3.27 -2.29 0.23
CA ASN A 505 -3.04 -3.46 -0.62
C ASN A 505 -1.59 -3.57 -1.17
N PRO A 506 -0.56 -3.69 -0.30
CA PRO A 506 0.83 -3.68 -0.74
C PRO A 506 1.28 -5.01 -1.37
N ASP A 507 2.35 -4.98 -2.16
CA ASP A 507 3.05 -6.19 -2.62
C ASP A 507 3.72 -6.93 -1.45
N ARG A 508 4.26 -6.18 -0.47
CA ARG A 508 4.99 -6.72 0.70
C ARG A 508 4.75 -5.89 1.97
N LEU A 509 4.77 -6.57 3.11
CA LEU A 509 4.82 -5.96 4.44
C LEU A 509 6.06 -6.45 5.21
N ILE A 510 6.84 -5.52 5.75
CA ILE A 510 7.97 -5.81 6.62
C ILE A 510 7.72 -5.11 7.95
N SER A 511 7.38 -5.88 8.99
CA SER A 511 7.30 -5.37 10.35
C SER A 511 8.65 -5.58 11.04
N VAL A 512 9.19 -4.57 11.72
CA VAL A 512 10.49 -4.63 12.38
C VAL A 512 10.30 -4.33 13.85
N SER A 513 10.76 -5.23 14.72
CA SER A 513 10.81 -5.03 16.17
C SER A 513 12.21 -5.28 16.70
N HIS A 514 12.63 -4.50 17.68
CA HIS A 514 13.80 -4.78 18.52
C HIS A 514 13.43 -5.07 19.97
N TYR A 515 12.15 -5.27 20.26
CA TYR A 515 11.67 -5.72 21.56
C TYR A 515 11.18 -7.16 21.47
N ASN A 516 11.71 -8.01 22.36
CA ASN A 516 11.16 -9.33 22.64
C ASN A 516 11.45 -9.69 24.10
N GLU A 517 10.45 -9.64 24.96
CA GLU A 517 10.63 -9.79 26.41
C GLU A 517 11.02 -11.22 26.85
N TYR A 518 10.89 -12.22 25.97
CA TYR A 518 11.11 -13.63 26.28
C TYR A 518 12.31 -14.29 25.55
N GLN A 519 13.11 -13.52 24.79
CA GLN A 519 14.17 -14.06 23.93
C GLN A 519 15.56 -13.51 24.28
N LYS A 520 16.59 -14.37 24.20
CA LYS A 520 18.01 -13.97 24.24
C LYS A 520 18.42 -13.19 22.97
N ASP A 521 19.56 -12.49 23.02
CA ASP A 521 20.12 -11.77 21.86
C ASP A 521 20.32 -12.70 20.65
N GLY A 522 19.67 -12.41 19.53
CA GLY A 522 19.70 -13.22 18.30
C GLY A 522 18.62 -12.80 17.29
N CYS A 523 18.76 -13.24 16.05
CA CYS A 523 17.84 -12.90 14.97
C CYS A 523 16.75 -13.97 14.81
N ARG A 524 15.50 -13.54 14.72
CA ARG A 524 14.35 -14.39 14.35
C ARG A 524 13.37 -13.61 13.48
N CYS A 525 13.01 -14.18 12.33
CA CYS A 525 11.91 -13.69 11.49
C CYS A 525 10.68 -14.57 11.68
N TYR A 526 9.50 -13.96 11.75
CA TYR A 526 8.24 -14.63 12.04
C TYR A 526 7.26 -14.60 10.87
N TYR A 527 6.50 -15.69 10.71
CA TYR A 527 5.47 -15.88 9.69
C TYR A 527 4.20 -16.49 10.30
N TYR A 528 3.10 -16.53 9.54
CA TYR A 528 1.87 -17.22 9.95
C TYR A 528 1.89 -18.69 9.53
N TYR A 529 1.52 -19.63 10.41
CA TYR A 529 1.78 -21.07 10.26
C TYR A 529 1.31 -21.72 8.93
N THR A 530 0.28 -21.19 8.27
CA THR A 530 -0.20 -21.71 6.97
C THR A 530 0.39 -20.99 5.74
N ASP A 531 1.08 -19.86 5.93
CA ASP A 531 1.58 -19.02 4.86
C ASP A 531 3.00 -19.42 4.44
N ARG A 532 3.08 -20.36 3.49
CA ARG A 532 4.34 -20.90 2.96
C ARG A 532 5.18 -19.84 2.24
N GLU A 533 4.55 -18.89 1.56
CA GLU A 533 5.24 -17.82 0.84
C GLU A 533 5.88 -16.83 1.81
N SER A 534 5.16 -16.44 2.86
CA SER A 534 5.70 -15.60 3.93
C SER A 534 6.78 -16.32 4.75
N LYS A 535 6.66 -17.65 4.94
CA LYS A 535 7.74 -18.45 5.55
C LYS A 535 9.03 -18.38 4.75
N LYS A 536 8.94 -18.58 3.42
CA LYS A 536 10.10 -18.46 2.52
C LYS A 536 10.71 -17.06 2.58
N PHE A 537 9.86 -16.03 2.54
CA PHE A 537 10.30 -14.64 2.65
C PHE A 537 11.02 -14.34 3.97
N ALA A 538 10.47 -14.79 5.11
CA ALA A 538 11.09 -14.68 6.43
C ALA A 538 12.46 -15.38 6.48
N SER A 539 12.58 -16.58 5.90
CA SER A 539 13.84 -17.33 5.83
C SER A 539 14.91 -16.60 5.01
N ILE A 540 14.51 -15.98 3.88
CA ILE A 540 15.42 -15.18 3.05
C ILE A 540 15.95 -13.99 3.85
N ILE A 541 15.09 -13.18 4.47
CA ILE A 541 15.56 -12.01 5.26
C ILE A 541 16.46 -12.46 6.42
N GLN A 542 16.07 -13.49 7.16
CA GLN A 542 16.86 -13.99 8.28
C GLN A 542 18.27 -14.43 7.87
N LYS A 543 18.40 -15.14 6.74
CA LYS A 543 19.69 -15.57 6.18
C LYS A 543 20.65 -14.37 6.02
N TYR A 544 20.16 -13.21 5.57
CA TYR A 544 21.00 -12.03 5.41
C TYR A 544 21.50 -11.48 6.76
N ILE A 545 20.59 -11.32 7.72
CA ILE A 545 20.93 -10.78 9.05
C ILE A 545 21.87 -11.71 9.80
N VAL A 546 21.66 -13.03 9.73
CA VAL A 546 22.51 -14.03 10.37
C VAL A 546 23.89 -14.06 9.72
N ASN A 547 23.97 -14.33 8.41
CA ASN A 547 25.24 -14.62 7.75
C ASN A 547 26.12 -13.38 7.58
N TYR A 548 25.51 -12.21 7.35
CA TYR A 548 26.24 -10.99 7.05
C TYR A 548 26.16 -9.94 8.18
N GLY A 549 25.15 -10.03 9.03
CA GLY A 549 25.06 -9.24 10.26
C GLY A 549 25.79 -9.87 11.44
N GLY A 550 26.21 -11.15 11.34
CA GLY A 550 26.91 -11.87 12.40
C GLY A 550 26.03 -12.11 13.63
N ARG A 551 24.74 -12.32 13.41
CA ARG A 551 23.75 -12.49 14.48
C ARG A 551 23.51 -13.98 14.76
N PRO A 552 23.34 -14.38 16.04
CA PRO A 552 22.92 -15.74 16.36
C PRO A 552 21.63 -16.11 15.61
N ASP A 553 21.64 -17.27 14.94
CA ASP A 553 20.47 -17.80 14.25
C ASP A 553 19.54 -18.49 15.24
N LEU A 554 18.32 -18.00 15.37
CA LEU A 554 17.31 -18.61 16.23
C LEU A 554 16.27 -19.40 15.43
N GLY A 555 16.47 -19.60 14.13
CA GLY A 555 15.48 -20.19 13.23
C GLY A 555 14.28 -19.27 13.00
N VAL A 556 13.55 -19.47 11.90
CA VAL A 556 12.30 -18.73 11.67
C VAL A 556 11.22 -19.24 12.63
N GLY A 557 10.37 -18.32 13.10
CA GLY A 557 9.32 -18.63 14.08
C GLY A 557 7.91 -18.43 13.53
N GLU A 558 6.92 -19.01 14.20
CA GLU A 558 5.51 -18.75 13.91
C GLU A 558 4.98 -17.67 14.86
N CYS A 559 4.14 -16.77 14.35
CA CYS A 559 3.43 -15.83 15.20
C CYS A 559 2.01 -15.56 14.68
N SER A 560 1.15 -15.18 15.62
CA SER A 560 -0.26 -14.86 15.39
C SER A 560 -0.55 -13.37 15.62
N SER A 561 0.44 -12.51 15.38
CA SER A 561 0.26 -11.05 15.40
C SER A 561 -0.75 -10.66 14.31
N TYR A 562 -1.61 -9.68 14.58
CA TYR A 562 -2.60 -9.18 13.64
C TYR A 562 -1.95 -8.70 12.33
N MET A 563 -0.77 -8.08 12.43
CA MET A 563 0.05 -7.64 11.30
C MET A 563 0.54 -8.81 10.42
N ILE A 564 0.58 -10.02 10.97
CA ILE A 564 1.03 -11.24 10.29
C ILE A 564 -0.13 -12.14 9.87
N ILE A 565 -1.32 -12.03 10.51
CA ILE A 565 -2.50 -12.82 10.11
C ILE A 565 -3.27 -12.14 8.96
N HIS A 566 -3.52 -10.84 9.04
CA HIS A 566 -4.57 -10.22 8.23
C HIS A 566 -4.14 -9.62 6.88
N PRO A 567 -2.95 -9.02 6.69
CA PRO A 567 -2.58 -8.42 5.41
C PRO A 567 -2.52 -9.45 4.26
N HIS A 568 -3.06 -9.09 3.09
CA HIS A 568 -3.11 -9.96 1.90
C HIS A 568 -1.87 -9.83 1.01
N CYS A 569 -0.69 -9.89 1.62
CA CYS A 569 0.59 -9.79 0.91
C CYS A 569 1.60 -10.76 1.56
N LYS A 570 2.73 -11.05 0.90
CA LYS A 570 3.82 -11.72 1.62
C LYS A 570 4.34 -10.79 2.70
N ARG A 571 4.55 -11.32 3.91
CA ARG A 571 4.83 -10.50 5.08
C ARG A 571 5.69 -11.22 6.09
N THR A 572 6.46 -10.48 6.86
CA THR A 572 7.25 -11.04 7.96
C THR A 572 7.40 -10.01 9.08
N LEU A 573 7.46 -10.50 10.31
CA LEU A 573 7.95 -9.72 11.45
C LEU A 573 9.42 -10.07 11.65
N VAL A 574 10.30 -9.09 11.45
CA VAL A 574 11.74 -9.21 11.58
C VAL A 574 12.13 -8.76 12.98
N VAL A 575 12.80 -9.63 13.74
CA VAL A 575 13.41 -9.30 15.02
C VAL A 575 14.92 -9.53 14.90
N PRO A 576 15.71 -8.51 14.49
CA PRO A 576 17.16 -8.67 14.28
C PRO A 576 17.94 -8.89 15.59
N GLY A 577 17.41 -8.37 16.69
CA GLY A 577 17.99 -8.45 18.03
C GLY A 577 17.08 -7.89 19.09
N ASN A 578 17.58 -7.83 20.33
CA ASN A 578 16.78 -7.47 21.49
C ASN A 578 17.39 -6.28 22.26
N LEU A 579 16.69 -5.14 22.30
CA LEU A 579 17.08 -3.93 23.03
C LEU A 579 17.16 -4.12 24.54
N SER A 580 16.54 -5.16 25.08
CA SER A 580 16.71 -5.55 26.48
C SER A 580 18.14 -6.01 26.78
N ASP A 581 18.88 -6.51 25.79
CA ASP A 581 20.31 -6.84 25.91
C ASP A 581 21.18 -5.58 25.80
N ALA A 582 22.03 -5.34 26.80
CA ALA A 582 22.86 -4.13 26.87
C ALA A 582 23.90 -4.05 25.72
N LYS A 583 24.51 -5.18 25.33
CA LYS A 583 25.51 -5.21 24.25
C LYS A 583 24.86 -4.99 22.90
N PHE A 584 23.64 -5.49 22.69
CA PHE A 584 22.90 -5.22 21.47
C PHE A 584 22.41 -3.77 21.42
N ARG A 585 21.93 -3.22 22.55
CA ARG A 585 21.53 -1.81 22.64
C ARG A 585 22.67 -0.86 22.29
N GLU A 586 23.87 -1.12 22.80
CA GLU A 586 25.08 -0.36 22.45
C GLU A 586 25.37 -0.43 20.95
N ARG A 587 25.32 -1.64 20.36
CA ARG A 587 25.50 -1.85 18.91
C ARG A 587 24.47 -1.09 18.08
N LEU A 588 23.18 -1.22 18.38
CA LEU A 588 22.10 -0.54 17.66
C LEU A 588 22.12 1.00 17.86
N GLY A 589 22.71 1.46 18.97
CA GLY A 589 23.00 2.89 19.20
C GLY A 589 23.94 3.50 18.16
N SER A 590 24.77 2.69 17.52
CA SER A 590 25.65 3.09 16.41
C SER A 590 24.85 3.31 15.12
N TYR A 591 24.84 4.55 14.62
CA TYR A 591 24.32 4.89 13.29
C TYR A 591 24.86 3.99 12.15
N PRO A 592 26.19 3.70 12.10
CA PRO A 592 26.76 2.66 11.23
C PRO A 592 26.00 1.34 11.21
N TYR A 593 25.69 0.84 12.40
CA TYR A 593 25.09 -0.47 12.59
C TYR A 593 23.64 -0.47 12.11
N ARG A 594 22.88 0.60 12.38
CA ARG A 594 21.49 0.74 11.91
C ARG A 594 21.38 0.76 10.39
N ILE A 595 22.29 1.46 9.70
CA ILE A 595 22.35 1.44 8.24
C ILE A 595 22.67 0.03 7.73
N LYS A 596 23.66 -0.64 8.33
CA LYS A 596 24.03 -2.01 7.96
C LYS A 596 22.85 -2.96 8.09
N GLU A 597 22.15 -2.93 9.21
CA GLU A 597 20.98 -3.79 9.45
C GLU A 597 19.84 -3.53 8.46
N ALA A 598 19.50 -2.25 8.24
CA ALA A 598 18.51 -1.85 7.25
C ALA A 598 18.87 -2.35 5.84
N TYR A 599 20.14 -2.27 5.46
CA TYR A 599 20.63 -2.74 4.18
C TYR A 599 20.51 -4.27 4.02
N LEU A 600 20.79 -5.04 5.07
CA LEU A 600 20.64 -6.50 5.04
C LEU A 600 19.17 -6.93 4.86
N ILE A 601 18.24 -6.23 5.51
CA ILE A 601 16.81 -6.45 5.31
C ILE A 601 16.41 -6.12 3.87
N PHE A 602 16.89 -4.98 3.34
CA PHE A 602 16.67 -4.57 1.95
C PHE A 602 17.17 -5.63 0.94
N CYS A 603 18.35 -6.22 1.14
CA CYS A 603 18.85 -7.30 0.29
C CYS A 603 17.94 -8.54 0.33
N GLY A 604 17.43 -8.91 1.51
CA GLY A 604 16.47 -10.00 1.64
C GLY A 604 15.16 -9.76 0.87
N ILE A 605 14.71 -8.50 0.81
CA ILE A 605 13.54 -8.11 0.00
C ILE A 605 13.84 -8.30 -1.50
N LEU A 606 15.00 -7.84 -1.98
CA LEU A 606 15.38 -8.00 -3.39
C LEU A 606 15.47 -9.48 -3.80
N GLU A 607 16.07 -10.35 -2.99
CA GLU A 607 16.17 -11.78 -3.28
C GLU A 607 14.78 -12.46 -3.33
N ASP A 608 13.86 -12.15 -2.41
CA ASP A 608 12.47 -12.67 -2.47
C ASP A 608 11.72 -12.21 -3.72
N MET A 609 11.96 -10.99 -4.17
CA MET A 609 11.31 -10.44 -5.36
C MET A 609 11.87 -11.01 -6.67
N GLY A 610 12.87 -11.89 -6.61
CA GLY A 610 13.37 -12.61 -7.78
C GLY A 610 14.64 -12.00 -8.37
N LEU A 611 15.29 -11.05 -7.67
CA LEU A 611 16.68 -10.74 -7.97
C LEU A 611 17.52 -11.96 -7.63
N GLN A 612 17.74 -12.82 -8.62
CA GLN A 612 18.85 -13.76 -8.59
C GLN A 612 20.10 -12.89 -8.70
N PRO A 613 20.93 -12.76 -7.65
CA PRO A 613 22.15 -12.00 -7.82
C PRO A 613 22.99 -12.76 -8.85
N LYS A 614 23.07 -12.28 -10.10
CA LYS A 614 24.29 -12.46 -10.89
C LYS A 614 25.37 -12.01 -9.94
N MET A 615 26.28 -12.90 -9.53
CA MET A 615 27.09 -12.68 -8.33
C MET A 615 27.52 -11.21 -8.28
N MET A 616 26.93 -10.43 -7.37
CA MET A 616 27.32 -9.03 -7.27
C MET A 616 28.74 -9.03 -6.71
N GLY A 617 29.56 -8.09 -7.14
CA GLY A 617 30.89 -8.00 -6.55
C GLY A 617 30.77 -7.50 -5.12
N SER A 618 31.71 -7.84 -4.27
CA SER A 618 31.83 -7.25 -2.95
C SER A 618 33.06 -6.36 -2.91
N LEU A 619 33.03 -5.34 -2.05
CA LEU A 619 34.18 -4.50 -1.77
C LEU A 619 34.41 -4.52 -0.28
N LYS A 620 35.52 -5.11 0.13
CA LYS A 620 36.01 -4.97 1.49
C LYS A 620 37.25 -4.08 1.52
N GLY A 621 37.46 -3.41 2.63
CA GLY A 621 38.63 -2.57 2.72
C GLY A 621 38.88 -2.07 4.11
N LYS A 622 39.98 -1.32 4.24
CA LYS A 622 40.39 -0.72 5.49
C LYS A 622 40.76 0.73 5.24
N ILE A 623 40.29 1.61 6.12
CA ILE A 623 40.71 3.00 6.13
C ILE A 623 41.66 3.26 7.29
N LYS A 624 42.71 4.03 7.00
CA LYS A 624 43.79 4.35 7.94
C LYS A 624 44.13 5.84 7.89
N ASP A 625 44.79 6.33 8.93
CA ASP A 625 45.42 7.65 8.92
C ASP A 625 46.80 7.60 8.23
N GLU A 626 47.45 8.75 8.09
CA GLU A 626 48.80 8.88 7.53
C GLU A 626 49.86 8.08 8.31
N ASN A 627 49.58 7.72 9.57
CA ASN A 627 50.45 6.92 10.44
C ASN A 627 50.08 5.42 10.44
N ASN A 628 49.28 4.98 9.46
CA ASN A 628 48.83 3.59 9.29
C ASN A 628 47.95 3.05 10.44
N ARG A 629 47.35 3.93 11.25
CA ARG A 629 46.41 3.56 12.32
C ARG A 629 45.00 3.45 11.75
N PRO A 630 44.20 2.43 12.11
CA PRO A 630 42.83 2.28 11.63
C PRO A 630 41.93 3.44 12.06
N ILE A 631 41.05 3.89 11.17
CA ILE A 631 40.05 4.93 11.49
C ILE A 631 38.65 4.32 11.47
N GLY A 632 38.06 4.12 12.65
CA GLY A 632 36.65 3.77 12.77
C GLY A 632 35.71 4.95 12.51
N ASN A 633 34.42 4.65 12.30
CA ASN A 633 33.37 5.65 12.09
C ASN A 633 33.56 6.55 10.86
N VAL A 634 34.20 6.05 9.81
CA VAL A 634 34.31 6.76 8.52
C VAL A 634 33.14 6.39 7.63
N SER A 635 32.44 7.40 7.10
CA SER A 635 31.39 7.18 6.12
C SER A 635 31.97 6.80 4.76
N VAL A 636 31.61 5.62 4.26
CA VAL A 636 32.02 5.10 2.96
C VAL A 636 30.80 5.08 2.03
N PHE A 637 30.87 5.82 0.94
CA PHE A 637 29.81 5.92 -0.06
C PHE A 637 30.28 5.32 -1.38
N VAL A 638 29.42 4.55 -2.04
CA VAL A 638 29.64 4.02 -3.38
C VAL A 638 28.71 4.75 -4.33
N SER A 639 29.16 5.10 -5.54
CA SER A 639 28.40 5.95 -6.48
C SER A 639 27.04 5.38 -6.91
N ASN A 640 26.76 4.10 -6.66
CA ASN A 640 25.42 3.52 -6.82
C ASN A 640 24.46 3.85 -5.67
N GLY A 641 24.84 4.75 -4.75
CA GLY A 641 24.01 5.24 -3.66
C GLY A 641 24.11 4.41 -2.36
N GLN A 642 24.91 3.34 -2.35
CA GLN A 642 25.15 2.56 -1.14
C GLN A 642 26.08 3.32 -0.20
N ARG A 643 25.78 3.24 1.10
CA ARG A 643 26.57 3.85 2.16
C ARG A 643 26.75 2.84 3.29
N LEU A 644 27.97 2.74 3.79
CA LEU A 644 28.29 2.05 5.03
C LEU A 644 29.15 2.98 5.88
N ILE A 645 29.37 2.61 7.13
CA ILE A 645 30.37 3.25 7.96
C ILE A 645 31.33 2.17 8.45
N THR A 646 32.61 2.53 8.52
CA THR A 646 33.66 1.60 8.95
C THR A 646 33.45 1.13 10.39
N GLU A 647 33.76 -0.13 10.65
CA GLU A 647 33.89 -0.71 11.99
C GLU A 647 34.99 0.02 12.79
N GLU A 648 35.06 -0.15 14.11
CA GLU A 648 36.04 0.56 14.95
C GLU A 648 37.50 0.32 14.51
N ASP A 649 37.78 -0.85 13.95
CA ASP A 649 39.09 -1.22 13.41
C ASP A 649 39.32 -0.72 11.97
N GLY A 650 38.46 0.17 11.47
CA GLY A 650 38.55 0.82 10.16
C GLY A 650 38.10 -0.05 8.99
N LYS A 651 37.54 -1.24 9.22
CA LYS A 651 37.09 -2.12 8.13
C LYS A 651 35.71 -1.72 7.58
N PHE A 652 35.50 -1.93 6.29
CA PHE A 652 34.19 -1.89 5.64
C PHE A 652 34.02 -3.08 4.71
N HIS A 653 32.77 -3.46 4.44
CA HIS A 653 32.45 -4.54 3.51
C HIS A 653 31.08 -4.32 2.85
N PHE A 654 31.08 -3.92 1.58
CA PHE A 654 29.91 -3.96 0.72
C PHE A 654 29.79 -5.36 0.14
N LEU A 655 28.65 -6.03 0.31
CA LEU A 655 28.45 -7.42 -0.13
C LEU A 655 27.81 -7.53 -1.52
N TYR A 656 27.22 -6.45 -2.00
CA TYR A 656 26.36 -6.45 -3.19
C TYR A 656 26.52 -5.16 -3.97
N LEU A 657 27.67 -4.99 -4.63
CA LEU A 657 27.94 -3.89 -5.54
C LEU A 657 27.66 -4.30 -6.98
N ASP A 658 27.04 -3.38 -7.71
CA ASP A 658 26.82 -3.53 -9.14
C ASP A 658 28.18 -3.64 -9.85
N PRO A 659 28.38 -4.62 -10.74
CA PRO A 659 29.60 -4.71 -11.51
C PRO A 659 29.82 -3.46 -12.39
N GLY A 660 31.05 -2.97 -12.44
CA GLY A 660 31.44 -1.78 -13.20
C GLY A 660 32.36 -0.85 -12.41
N ASP A 661 32.75 0.23 -13.06
CA ASP A 661 33.57 1.27 -12.43
C ASP A 661 32.71 2.06 -11.44
N THR A 662 33.16 2.12 -10.20
CA THR A 662 32.50 2.86 -9.14
C THR A 662 33.49 3.70 -8.37
N LYS A 663 33.03 4.88 -7.93
CA LYS A 663 33.76 5.72 -6.99
C LYS A 663 33.37 5.36 -5.57
N VAL A 664 34.37 5.32 -4.70
CA VAL A 664 34.23 5.12 -3.26
C VAL A 664 34.71 6.39 -2.57
N LEU A 665 33.77 7.12 -1.98
CA LEU A 665 34.02 8.35 -1.22
C LEU A 665 34.07 8.02 0.27
N PHE A 666 35.16 8.40 0.91
CA PHE A 666 35.36 8.30 2.35
C PHE A 666 35.21 9.68 2.97
N SER A 667 34.44 9.81 4.04
CA SER A 667 34.22 11.09 4.71
C SER A 667 34.12 10.94 6.23
N LYS A 668 34.86 11.80 6.95
CA LYS A 668 34.80 11.94 8.40
C LYS A 668 35.24 13.33 8.82
N ASP A 669 34.48 13.98 9.71
CA ASP A 669 34.81 15.28 10.33
C ASP A 669 35.22 16.37 9.31
N GLY A 670 34.51 16.44 8.17
CA GLY A 670 34.78 17.41 7.11
C GLY A 670 35.94 17.07 6.17
N LYS A 671 36.73 16.02 6.46
CA LYS A 671 37.73 15.48 5.53
C LYS A 671 37.09 14.48 4.57
N THR A 672 37.61 14.44 3.34
CA THR A 672 37.16 13.52 2.30
C THR A 672 38.31 12.98 1.46
N THR A 673 38.24 11.71 1.07
CA THR A 673 39.11 11.11 0.05
C THR A 673 38.30 10.21 -0.88
N GLU A 674 38.72 10.07 -2.13
CA GLU A 674 38.05 9.23 -3.13
C GLU A 674 38.99 8.15 -3.68
N ARG A 675 38.41 7.01 -4.02
CA ARG A 675 39.07 5.92 -4.75
C ARG A 675 38.15 5.35 -5.82
N ASP A 676 38.70 5.15 -7.01
CA ASP A 676 38.02 4.42 -8.07
C ASP A 676 38.26 2.92 -7.88
N VAL A 677 37.24 2.09 -8.11
CA VAL A 677 37.35 0.63 -8.13
C VAL A 677 36.42 0.05 -9.16
N THR A 678 36.90 -0.93 -9.91
CA THR A 678 36.09 -1.69 -10.85
C THR A 678 35.58 -2.96 -10.15
N ILE A 679 34.29 -3.00 -9.86
CA ILE A 679 33.64 -4.15 -9.26
C ILE A 679 33.39 -5.20 -10.35
N LYS A 680 33.97 -6.38 -10.17
CA LYS A 680 33.71 -7.54 -11.03
C LYS A 680 32.63 -8.42 -10.42
N SER A 681 31.77 -8.98 -11.28
CA SER A 681 30.71 -9.88 -10.87
C SER A 681 31.30 -11.08 -10.11
N GLY A 682 30.88 -11.24 -8.86
CA GLY A 682 31.18 -12.38 -8.00
C GLY A 682 32.54 -12.41 -7.36
N GLU A 683 33.30 -11.33 -7.52
CA GLU A 683 34.60 -11.19 -6.89
C GLU A 683 34.51 -10.25 -5.68
N THR A 684 35.31 -10.55 -4.66
CA THR A 684 35.57 -9.62 -3.55
C THR A 684 36.81 -8.79 -3.85
N HIS A 685 36.61 -7.50 -4.01
CA HIS A 685 37.66 -6.51 -4.20
C HIS A 685 38.17 -6.02 -2.85
N ASN A 686 39.47 -5.79 -2.76
CA ASN A 686 40.10 -5.20 -1.58
C ASN A 686 40.49 -3.76 -1.88
N MET A 687 40.28 -2.86 -0.93
CA MET A 687 40.69 -1.48 -1.02
C MET A 687 41.32 -1.01 0.29
N GLU A 688 42.42 -0.28 0.19
CA GLU A 688 42.92 0.55 1.27
C GLU A 688 42.77 2.03 0.92
N ALA A 689 42.33 2.81 1.89
CA ALA A 689 42.20 4.26 1.78
C ALA A 689 42.92 4.93 2.95
N ILE A 690 43.50 6.09 2.67
CA ILE A 690 44.11 6.97 3.69
C ILE A 690 43.26 8.25 3.71
N LEU A 691 42.72 8.60 4.88
CA LEU A 691 41.86 9.76 5.10
C LEU A 691 42.49 10.80 6.02
#